data_AF-A0A2V5HQV9-F1
#
_entry.id   AF-A0A2V5HQV9-F1
#
_cell.length_a   1.000
_cell.length_b   1.000
_cell.length_c   1.000
_cell.angle_alpha   90.00
_cell.angle_beta   90.00
_cell.angle_gamma   90.00
#
_symmetry.space_group_name_H-M   'P 1'
#
loop_
_entity.id
_entity.type
_entity.pdbx_description
1 polymer ?
#
loop_
_entity_poly.entity_id
_entity_poly.type
_entity_poly.pdbx_seq_one_letter_code
_entity_poly.pdbx_strand_id
1 'polypeptide(L)'
;MQEKEVAYSTSVADEAAPGETAVHLKNLKLQHQWDPNLPDEVADEIDEALHTTDKGAREGMAHELLDDSPYPEVRAAVPNYDEGGHTNTIRAWTIGLIFATIGSALNMLFSMRNPYIVIPSYVAQVVAYPVGVAWAKFMPNKQLSLFGRQFNLNPGPFSKKEHALIVIMANATFGGGAAYATDVLLAQRAFYKQSFGWGFEILMCISTQMLGFGLAGFFHRFLVAPAAMIWPSNLINCALFTALHDTRKPDPSKVNGWTIGKYRFFLYVMIGSFCWYFFPGLIAPFLSYFAWVTWIKPQNPVVNQLFGGETGLSLIPMTFDWTQVSGFNFSPLIAPWHAIANTLIGMVIFFWIVTAGIHYSGTWFAQFLPISDSSSYDNTATTYNVTRIMTPEFTLDLKAYEEYSPLFLSTTFALCYGLSFATIIALLVNTGLFHGSELWVRFRNFGKEEEDVHGRLMARFKPVPLWWYGGVVVAMIAIGLGLVLGYPTHLDWWAFFVALIIAVIWYVPIGIIQASTNIALGLNVLTEFIVGYIQPGKPMAMMLFKTYGYMSMYQGLYFNQDMKLGHYMKIPPRVSFSGQMVAALWSSVVQIAVMNWGLATIKDVCSLDQPNHYTCPNGRVFFNASVIWGLIGPQRMFSPGQMYVNLQWFWLAGALLPVIVYLAARMWPKSKIRYLSAPLIFGGAGLIPPATPLNYLTWGIVGMIFNKYIRDKFRGWWMHYNYILSAGLDVGLDLCTILIFLTIDLTGASFPDWWGTRIASGTMDTMGTAIQTVLTNGTFGPTKW
;
A
#
# COMPACT_ATOMS: atom_id res chain seq x y z
N MET A 1 17.13 -11.02 30.19
CA MET A 1 17.75 -9.69 30.15
C MET A 1 16.69 -8.74 30.67
N GLN A 2 16.75 -8.36 31.96
CA GLN A 2 15.72 -7.51 32.57
C GLN A 2 15.80 -6.11 31.95
N GLU A 3 14.79 -5.72 31.17
CA GLU A 3 14.58 -4.33 30.76
C GLU A 3 14.32 -3.50 32.03
N LYS A 4 15.05 -2.39 32.22
CA LYS A 4 14.79 -1.47 33.33
C LYS A 4 13.45 -0.76 33.09
N GLU A 5 12.56 -0.76 34.08
CA GLU A 5 11.21 -0.17 34.06
C GLU A 5 11.19 1.38 34.09
N VAL A 6 12.28 2.06 33.77
CA VAL A 6 12.44 3.50 34.02
C VAL A 6 12.12 4.32 32.76
N ALA A 7 11.29 5.35 32.93
CA ALA A 7 11.01 6.35 31.90
C ALA A 7 12.30 7.09 31.48
N TYR A 8 12.43 7.42 30.20
CA TYR A 8 13.68 7.97 29.64
C TYR A 8 13.41 9.10 28.63
N SER A 9 14.19 10.17 28.73
CA SER A 9 14.21 11.34 27.84
C SER A 9 15.65 11.78 27.57
N THR A 10 15.93 12.28 26.38
CA THR A 10 17.27 12.77 25.97
C THR A 10 17.16 14.18 25.40
N SER A 11 17.79 15.17 26.05
CA SER A 11 17.99 16.54 25.53
C SER A 11 19.33 16.62 24.79
N VAL A 12 19.36 17.20 23.59
CA VAL A 12 20.64 17.38 22.83
C VAL A 12 21.49 18.50 23.41
N ALA A 13 20.84 19.50 23.99
CA ALA A 13 21.50 20.72 24.46
C ALA A 13 22.38 20.50 25.70
N ASP A 14 22.16 19.42 26.47
CA ASP A 14 22.97 19.13 27.66
C ASP A 14 24.30 18.43 27.33
N GLU A 15 24.46 17.86 26.12
CA GLU A 15 25.61 17.02 25.76
C GLU A 15 26.51 17.56 24.62
N ALA A 16 26.02 18.46 23.76
CA ALA A 16 26.76 18.93 22.57
C ALA A 16 27.57 20.22 22.79
N ALA A 17 28.82 20.25 22.34
CA ALA A 17 29.61 21.48 22.30
C ALA A 17 29.01 22.48 21.27
N PRO A 18 29.09 23.82 21.48
CA PRO A 18 28.44 24.83 20.62
C PRO A 18 28.78 24.75 19.12
N GLY A 19 29.94 24.18 18.79
CA GLY A 19 30.38 23.94 17.41
C GLY A 19 29.67 22.76 16.72
N GLU A 20 29.24 21.74 17.47
CA GLU A 20 28.55 20.57 16.94
C GLU A 20 27.08 20.88 16.62
N THR A 21 26.43 21.72 17.42
CA THR A 21 25.04 22.17 17.22
C THR A 21 24.88 22.92 15.90
N ALA A 22 25.82 23.81 15.55
CA ALA A 22 25.78 24.56 14.30
C ALA A 22 26.02 23.67 13.06
N VAL A 23 26.89 22.66 13.18
CA VAL A 23 27.10 21.65 12.12
C VAL A 23 25.84 20.83 11.93
N HIS A 24 25.19 20.43 13.02
CA HIS A 24 23.96 19.64 12.97
C HIS A 24 22.80 20.40 12.31
N LEU A 25 22.58 21.68 12.67
CA LEU A 25 21.58 22.53 12.01
C LEU A 25 21.85 22.72 10.51
N LYS A 26 23.11 22.87 10.12
CA LYS A 26 23.50 23.00 8.71
C LYS A 26 23.21 21.72 7.93
N ASN A 27 23.50 20.57 8.53
CA ASN A 27 23.21 19.28 7.92
C ASN A 27 21.71 19.04 7.81
N LEU A 28 20.93 19.43 8.83
CA LEU A 28 19.48 19.38 8.83
C LEU A 28 18.90 20.23 7.68
N LYS A 29 19.36 21.48 7.52
CA LYS A 29 18.96 22.33 6.37
C LYS A 29 19.26 21.67 5.02
N LEU A 30 20.46 21.11 4.85
CA LEU A 30 20.86 20.48 3.58
C LEU A 30 20.06 19.21 3.28
N GLN A 31 19.71 18.42 4.30
CA GLN A 31 18.93 17.19 4.14
C GLN A 31 17.46 17.46 3.81
N HIS A 32 16.91 18.56 4.32
CA HIS A 32 15.49 18.87 4.15
C HIS A 32 15.19 19.96 3.11
N GLN A 33 16.19 20.42 2.35
CA GLN A 33 16.04 21.50 1.38
C GLN A 33 14.90 21.26 0.38
N TRP A 34 14.71 20.02 -0.05
CA TRP A 34 13.70 19.61 -1.02
C TRP A 34 12.52 18.86 -0.41
N ASP A 35 12.42 18.84 0.92
CA ASP A 35 11.37 18.07 1.60
C ASP A 35 10.05 18.87 1.65
N PRO A 36 9.00 18.44 0.94
CA PRO A 36 7.71 19.13 0.97
C PRO A 36 6.95 18.95 2.29
N ASN A 37 7.37 18.02 3.16
CA ASN A 37 6.75 17.79 4.46
C ASN A 37 7.29 18.71 5.55
N LEU A 38 8.47 19.31 5.35
CA LEU A 38 9.01 20.26 6.33
C LEU A 38 8.23 21.58 6.23
N PRO A 39 7.61 22.07 7.33
CA PRO A 39 6.91 23.35 7.32
C PRO A 39 7.88 24.51 7.03
N ASP A 40 7.41 25.52 6.31
CA ASP A 40 8.20 26.74 6.03
C ASP A 40 8.66 27.44 7.29
N GLU A 41 7.80 27.48 8.31
CA GLU A 41 8.11 28.03 9.64
C GLU A 41 9.38 27.39 10.23
N VAL A 42 9.48 26.06 10.16
CA VAL A 42 10.63 25.32 10.71
C VAL A 42 11.89 25.55 9.85
N ALA A 43 11.73 25.60 8.53
CA ALA A 43 12.84 25.92 7.62
C ALA A 43 13.40 27.34 7.86
N ASP A 44 12.51 28.31 8.09
CA ASP A 44 12.87 29.69 8.39
C ASP A 44 13.52 29.81 9.79
N GLU A 45 13.03 29.08 10.78
CA GLU A 45 13.63 29.00 12.13
C GLU A 45 15.06 28.41 12.09
N ILE A 46 15.29 27.37 11.28
CA ILE A 46 16.64 26.80 11.06
C ILE A 46 17.56 27.85 10.43
N ASP A 47 17.05 28.60 9.44
CA ASP A 47 17.80 29.67 8.78
C ASP A 47 18.16 30.79 9.74
N GLU A 48 17.21 31.22 10.56
CA GLU A 48 17.44 32.21 11.60
C GLU A 48 18.47 31.72 12.64
N ALA A 49 18.38 30.48 13.09
CA ALA A 49 19.34 29.89 14.02
C ALA A 49 20.77 29.82 13.44
N LEU A 50 20.91 29.54 12.15
CA LEU A 50 22.20 29.51 11.46
C LEU A 50 22.80 30.92 11.23
N HIS A 51 21.96 31.94 11.10
CA HIS A 51 22.38 33.30 10.78
C HIS A 51 22.46 34.25 12.00
N THR A 52 21.83 33.92 13.13
CA THR A 52 21.93 34.75 14.34
C THR A 52 23.36 34.77 14.89
N THR A 53 23.87 35.94 15.27
CA THR A 53 25.20 36.08 15.89
C THR A 53 25.18 35.88 17.40
N ASP A 54 23.99 35.84 18.02
CA ASP A 54 23.83 35.61 19.45
C ASP A 54 23.88 34.10 19.77
N LYS A 55 24.84 33.72 20.62
CA LYS A 55 25.05 32.33 21.01
C LYS A 55 23.90 31.78 21.87
N GLY A 56 23.36 32.57 22.79
CA GLY A 56 22.30 32.12 23.69
C GLY A 56 20.99 31.90 22.95
N ALA A 57 20.64 32.81 22.03
CA ALA A 57 19.49 32.64 21.14
C ALA A 57 19.65 31.42 20.21
N ARG A 58 20.84 31.22 19.63
CA ARG A 58 21.12 30.06 18.78
C ARG A 58 20.96 28.74 19.54
N GLU A 59 21.50 28.65 20.75
CA GLU A 59 21.42 27.45 21.58
C GLU A 59 19.97 27.17 22.02
N GLY A 60 19.20 28.21 22.39
CA GLY A 60 17.79 28.08 22.72
C GLY A 60 16.92 27.60 21.55
N MET A 61 17.09 28.19 20.36
CA MET A 61 16.37 27.77 19.16
C MET A 61 16.75 26.35 18.74
N ALA A 62 18.04 26.01 18.81
CA ALA A 62 18.50 24.65 18.54
C ALA A 62 17.94 23.65 19.54
N HIS A 63 17.83 24.02 20.82
CA HIS A 63 17.25 23.18 21.85
C HIS A 63 15.77 22.86 21.55
N GLU A 64 14.98 23.86 21.14
CA GLU A 64 13.57 23.66 20.81
C GLU A 64 13.38 22.83 19.52
N LEU A 65 14.23 23.05 18.52
CA LEU A 65 14.21 22.32 17.25
C LEU A 65 14.69 20.86 17.35
N LEU A 66 15.57 20.54 18.30
CA LEU A 66 16.22 19.23 18.38
C LEU A 66 15.60 18.28 19.41
N ASP A 67 14.84 18.80 20.38
CA ASP A 67 14.20 18.00 21.44
C ASP A 67 12.86 17.38 21.05
N ASP A 68 12.33 17.76 19.89
CA ASP A 68 11.13 17.16 19.31
C ASP A 68 11.35 16.87 17.82
N SER A 69 10.40 16.16 17.21
CA SER A 69 10.46 15.90 15.77
C SER A 69 10.24 17.20 14.97
N PRO A 70 11.03 17.47 13.91
CA PRO A 70 10.80 18.63 13.05
C PRO A 70 9.45 18.56 12.32
N TYR A 71 8.83 17.37 12.25
CA TYR A 71 7.55 17.15 11.59
C TYR A 71 6.38 17.24 12.59
N PRO A 72 5.48 18.22 12.45
CA PRO A 72 4.28 18.34 13.30
C PRO A 72 3.44 17.07 13.36
N GLU A 73 3.33 16.35 12.26
CA GLU A 73 2.59 15.09 12.13
C GLU A 73 3.12 14.02 13.08
N VAL A 74 4.44 13.94 13.22
CA VAL A 74 5.09 13.01 14.16
C VAL A 74 4.86 13.48 15.59
N ARG A 75 5.03 14.77 15.88
CA ARG A 75 4.79 15.37 17.22
C ARG A 75 3.36 15.14 17.72
N ALA A 76 2.38 15.15 16.82
CA ALA A 76 0.99 14.87 17.12
C ALA A 76 0.74 13.43 17.61
N ALA A 77 1.47 12.47 17.04
CA ALA A 77 1.17 11.04 17.20
C ALA A 77 2.17 10.30 18.10
N VAL A 78 3.41 10.76 18.19
CA VAL A 78 4.52 10.06 18.83
C VAL A 78 5.12 10.93 19.95
N PRO A 79 5.12 10.46 21.20
CA PRO A 79 5.79 11.16 22.29
C PRO A 79 7.31 11.20 22.11
N ASN A 80 7.93 12.30 22.52
CA ASN A 80 9.38 12.52 22.57
C ASN A 80 10.07 11.90 23.81
N TYR A 81 9.38 11.03 24.53
CA TYR A 81 9.92 10.25 25.66
C TYR A 81 9.49 8.79 25.55
N ASP A 82 10.17 7.92 26.30
CA ASP A 82 9.79 6.52 26.45
C ASP A 82 9.21 6.28 27.86
N GLU A 83 7.95 5.84 27.91
CA GLU A 83 7.25 5.48 29.15
C GLU A 83 7.81 4.20 29.82
N GLY A 84 8.64 3.44 29.12
CA GLY A 84 9.16 2.15 29.58
C GLY A 84 8.17 1.00 29.38
N GLY A 85 8.28 -0.04 30.21
CA GLY A 85 7.43 -1.24 30.16
C GLY A 85 8.03 -2.44 29.45
N HIS A 86 7.42 -3.61 29.64
CA HIS A 86 7.88 -4.87 29.07
C HIS A 86 7.60 -4.92 27.57
N THR A 87 8.48 -5.56 26.79
CA THR A 87 8.20 -5.78 25.36
C THR A 87 8.07 -7.25 25.01
N ASN A 88 9.09 -8.04 25.35
CA ASN A 88 9.23 -9.42 24.89
C ASN A 88 8.65 -10.42 25.91
N THR A 89 7.35 -10.70 25.83
CA THR A 89 6.62 -11.50 26.83
C THR A 89 5.84 -12.65 26.17
N ILE A 90 5.62 -13.75 26.89
CA ILE A 90 4.78 -14.87 26.38
C ILE A 90 3.39 -14.37 25.99
N ARG A 91 2.83 -13.44 26.77
CA ARG A 91 1.56 -12.78 26.49
C ARG A 91 1.55 -12.14 25.10
N ALA A 92 2.54 -11.30 24.79
CA ALA A 92 2.62 -10.64 23.49
C ALA A 92 2.77 -11.65 22.33
N TRP A 93 3.63 -12.66 22.47
CA TRP A 93 3.82 -13.70 21.45
C TRP A 93 2.58 -14.54 21.21
N THR A 94 1.89 -14.95 22.27
CA THR A 94 0.69 -15.80 22.17
C THR A 94 -0.44 -15.03 21.49
N ILE A 95 -0.71 -13.82 21.96
CA ILE A 95 -1.76 -12.96 21.40
C ILE A 95 -1.42 -12.60 19.94
N GLY A 96 -0.16 -12.24 19.67
CA GLY A 96 0.32 -11.91 18.34
C GLY A 96 0.18 -13.05 17.34
N LEU A 97 0.56 -14.29 17.70
CA LEU A 97 0.42 -15.45 16.81
C LEU A 97 -1.04 -15.86 16.59
N ILE A 98 -1.91 -15.72 17.60
CA ILE A 98 -3.34 -15.97 17.44
C ILE A 98 -3.95 -14.99 16.43
N PHE A 99 -3.69 -13.68 16.59
CA PHE A 99 -4.19 -12.69 15.64
C PHE A 99 -3.57 -12.83 14.26
N ALA A 100 -2.27 -13.14 14.17
CA ALA A 100 -1.63 -13.48 12.89
C ALA A 100 -2.35 -14.64 12.20
N THR A 101 -2.76 -15.67 12.94
CA THR A 101 -3.51 -16.81 12.38
C THR A 101 -4.88 -16.40 11.87
N ILE A 102 -5.68 -15.74 12.72
CA ILE A 102 -7.06 -15.37 12.38
C ILE A 102 -7.09 -14.33 11.26
N GLY A 103 -6.30 -13.26 11.39
CA GLY A 103 -6.26 -12.17 10.41
C GLY A 103 -5.76 -12.63 9.04
N SER A 104 -4.69 -13.45 9.01
CA SER A 104 -4.19 -14.01 7.75
C SER A 104 -5.20 -14.95 7.09
N ALA A 105 -5.91 -15.77 7.89
CA ALA A 105 -6.95 -16.66 7.37
C ALA A 105 -8.13 -15.89 6.76
N LEU A 106 -8.64 -14.88 7.47
CA LEU A 106 -9.74 -14.05 6.99
C LEU A 106 -9.36 -13.26 5.74
N ASN A 107 -8.19 -12.60 5.74
CA ASN A 107 -7.73 -11.83 4.57
C ASN A 107 -7.48 -12.73 3.36
N MET A 108 -6.96 -13.94 3.54
CA MET A 108 -6.84 -14.90 2.45
C MET A 108 -8.22 -15.28 1.89
N LEU A 109 -9.19 -15.61 2.76
CA LEU A 109 -10.54 -15.95 2.31
C LEU A 109 -11.21 -14.79 1.57
N PHE A 110 -11.11 -13.58 2.12
CA PHE A 110 -11.67 -12.37 1.54
C PHE A 110 -11.00 -11.95 0.22
N SER A 111 -9.72 -12.30 0.02
CA SER A 111 -9.02 -12.06 -1.25
C SER A 111 -9.63 -12.74 -2.47
N MET A 112 -10.32 -13.86 -2.26
CA MET A 112 -11.01 -14.57 -3.33
C MET A 112 -12.38 -13.96 -3.67
N ARG A 113 -12.89 -13.01 -2.87
CA ARG A 113 -14.23 -12.41 -3.03
C ARG A 113 -14.19 -11.06 -3.77
N ASN A 114 -15.30 -10.72 -4.44
CA ASN A 114 -15.55 -9.41 -5.04
C ASN A 114 -16.84 -8.78 -4.43
N PRO A 115 -16.81 -7.56 -3.87
CA PRO A 115 -15.64 -6.69 -3.67
C PRO A 115 -14.60 -7.31 -2.73
N TYR A 116 -13.33 -6.99 -2.98
CA TYR A 116 -12.23 -7.42 -2.14
C TYR A 116 -12.29 -6.71 -0.78
N ILE A 117 -12.13 -7.45 0.32
CA ILE A 117 -12.12 -6.92 1.69
C ILE A 117 -10.73 -7.13 2.29
N VAL A 118 -10.14 -6.07 2.84
CA VAL A 118 -8.90 -6.12 3.60
C VAL A 118 -9.20 -5.77 5.05
N ILE A 119 -8.87 -6.67 5.97
CA ILE A 119 -8.83 -6.35 7.39
C ILE A 119 -7.45 -5.73 7.69
N PRO A 120 -7.36 -4.43 8.04
CA PRO A 120 -6.12 -3.81 8.44
C PRO A 120 -5.72 -4.24 9.85
N SER A 121 -4.45 -4.03 10.20
CA SER A 121 -3.93 -4.33 11.54
C SER A 121 -4.54 -3.49 12.66
N TYR A 122 -5.18 -2.36 12.35
CA TYR A 122 -5.86 -1.51 13.33
C TYR A 122 -6.95 -2.28 14.07
N VAL A 123 -7.63 -3.22 13.40
CA VAL A 123 -8.61 -4.10 14.05
C VAL A 123 -7.93 -4.97 15.10
N ALA A 124 -6.78 -5.56 14.77
CA ALA A 124 -6.00 -6.34 15.74
C ALA A 124 -5.50 -5.47 16.90
N GLN A 125 -5.12 -4.22 16.66
CA GLN A 125 -4.77 -3.28 17.74
C GLN A 125 -5.95 -3.03 18.69
N VAL A 126 -7.15 -2.81 18.17
CA VAL A 126 -8.32 -2.54 19.03
C VAL A 126 -8.73 -3.79 19.82
N VAL A 127 -8.72 -4.97 19.19
CA VAL A 127 -9.12 -6.22 19.83
C VAL A 127 -8.03 -6.76 20.79
N ALA A 128 -6.75 -6.51 20.50
CA ALA A 128 -5.65 -6.94 21.37
C ALA A 128 -5.63 -6.22 22.71
N TYR A 129 -6.11 -4.97 22.79
CA TYR A 129 -6.14 -4.22 24.04
C TYR A 129 -6.98 -4.90 25.15
N PRO A 130 -8.29 -5.17 24.97
CA PRO A 130 -9.08 -5.86 26.00
C PRO A 130 -8.58 -7.28 26.27
N VAL A 131 -8.07 -8.00 25.27
CA VAL A 131 -7.48 -9.34 25.45
C VAL A 131 -6.21 -9.28 26.31
N GLY A 132 -5.33 -8.30 26.07
CA GLY A 132 -4.11 -8.10 26.85
C GLY A 132 -4.40 -7.69 28.30
N VAL A 133 -5.38 -6.81 28.52
CA VAL A 133 -5.84 -6.41 29.86
C VAL A 133 -6.49 -7.59 30.59
N ALA A 134 -7.30 -8.39 29.89
CA ALA A 134 -7.89 -9.60 30.46
C ALA A 134 -6.81 -10.62 30.86
N TRP A 135 -5.80 -10.84 30.01
CA TRP A 135 -4.66 -11.71 30.33
C TRP A 135 -3.91 -11.22 31.57
N ALA A 136 -3.65 -9.92 31.68
CA ALA A 136 -3.01 -9.32 32.86
C ALA A 136 -3.82 -9.55 34.15
N LYS A 137 -5.15 -9.58 34.05
CA LYS A 137 -6.06 -9.77 35.19
C LYS A 137 -6.24 -11.23 35.60
N PHE A 138 -6.32 -12.15 34.64
CA PHE A 138 -6.73 -13.53 34.89
C PHE A 138 -5.58 -14.55 34.91
N MET A 139 -4.46 -14.27 34.25
CA MET A 139 -3.38 -15.26 34.13
C MET A 139 -2.49 -15.26 35.38
N PRO A 140 -2.10 -16.44 35.94
CA PRO A 140 -1.27 -16.48 37.13
C PRO A 140 0.15 -15.97 36.85
N ASN A 141 0.71 -15.23 37.80
CA ASN A 141 2.10 -14.78 37.79
C ASN A 141 3.03 -15.95 38.14
N LYS A 142 3.28 -16.82 37.16
CA LYS A 142 4.18 -17.97 37.26
C LYS A 142 5.39 -17.79 36.35
N GLN A 143 6.58 -18.04 36.91
CA GLN A 143 7.80 -18.14 36.13
C GLN A 143 7.92 -19.57 35.57
N LEU A 144 8.05 -19.65 34.25
CA LEU A 144 8.27 -20.89 33.51
C LEU A 144 9.70 -20.90 32.99
N SER A 145 10.40 -22.02 33.15
CA SER A 145 11.70 -22.23 32.51
C SER A 145 11.48 -23.03 31.23
N LEU A 146 11.68 -22.40 30.07
CA LEU A 146 11.62 -23.07 28.77
C LEU A 146 13.00 -22.95 28.11
N PHE A 147 13.60 -24.09 27.74
CA PHE A 147 14.93 -24.15 27.10
C PHE A 147 16.04 -23.37 27.86
N GLY A 148 16.02 -23.40 29.19
CA GLY A 148 17.01 -22.71 30.03
C GLY A 148 16.83 -21.19 30.14
N ARG A 149 15.76 -20.62 29.56
CA ARG A 149 15.35 -19.22 29.74
C ARG A 149 14.13 -19.13 30.65
N GLN A 150 14.18 -18.23 31.62
CA GLN A 150 13.04 -17.92 32.48
C GLN A 150 12.10 -16.93 31.79
N PHE A 151 10.83 -17.29 31.72
CA PHE A 151 9.77 -16.46 31.18
C PHE A 151 8.68 -16.28 32.23
N ASN A 152 8.19 -15.06 32.39
CA ASN A 152 7.03 -14.81 33.22
C ASN A 152 5.76 -14.90 32.37
N LEU A 153 4.80 -15.70 32.83
CA LEU A 153 3.49 -15.87 32.20
C LEU A 153 2.58 -14.64 32.35
N ASN A 154 2.77 -13.87 33.43
CA ASN A 154 2.11 -12.60 33.65
C ASN A 154 3.12 -11.58 34.23
N PRO A 155 3.83 -10.85 33.37
CA PRO A 155 4.91 -9.95 33.79
C PRO A 155 4.40 -8.69 34.52
N GLY A 156 3.10 -8.39 34.48
CA GLY A 156 2.53 -7.18 35.07
C GLY A 156 1.40 -6.61 34.21
N PRO A 157 1.04 -5.32 34.41
CA PRO A 157 0.07 -4.62 33.58
C PRO A 157 0.38 -4.73 32.08
N PHE A 158 -0.66 -4.72 31.25
CA PHE A 158 -0.48 -4.78 29.81
C PHE A 158 0.13 -3.48 29.30
N SER A 159 1.38 -3.55 28.83
CA SER A 159 2.13 -2.36 28.42
C SER A 159 1.86 -1.96 26.97
N LYS A 160 2.11 -0.68 26.66
CA LYS A 160 2.03 -0.16 25.29
C LYS A 160 3.01 -0.85 24.34
N LYS A 161 4.16 -1.32 24.83
CA LYS A 161 5.20 -2.02 24.05
C LYS A 161 4.83 -3.45 23.70
N GLU A 162 4.27 -4.23 24.63
CA GLU A 162 3.68 -5.53 24.30
C GLU A 162 2.57 -5.38 23.27
N HIS A 163 1.73 -4.35 23.44
CA HIS A 163 0.67 -4.07 22.49
C HIS A 163 1.21 -3.75 21.10
N ALA A 164 2.23 -2.90 21.01
CA ALA A 164 2.85 -2.56 19.74
C ALA A 164 3.59 -3.74 19.09
N LEU A 165 4.18 -4.67 19.85
CA LEU A 165 4.74 -5.90 19.30
C LEU A 165 3.67 -6.79 18.66
N ILE A 166 2.50 -6.94 19.30
CA ILE A 166 1.36 -7.69 18.75
C ILE A 166 0.92 -7.09 17.41
N VAL A 167 0.83 -5.77 17.31
CA VAL A 167 0.41 -5.07 16.08
C VAL A 167 1.48 -5.17 15.00
N ILE A 168 2.77 -5.10 15.33
CA ILE A 168 3.86 -5.35 14.38
C ILE A 168 3.75 -6.78 13.81
N MET A 169 3.43 -7.78 14.63
CA MET A 169 3.20 -9.14 14.15
C MET A 169 1.97 -9.24 13.24
N ALA A 170 0.90 -8.48 13.52
CA ALA A 170 -0.29 -8.40 12.68
C ALA A 170 0.01 -7.70 11.33
N ASN A 171 0.74 -6.58 11.34
CA ASN A 171 1.15 -5.87 10.13
C ASN A 171 1.95 -6.77 9.19
N ALA A 172 3.00 -7.39 9.71
CA ALA A 172 3.90 -8.28 8.97
C ALA A 172 3.22 -9.52 8.38
N THR A 173 1.97 -9.83 8.78
CA THR A 173 1.25 -11.03 8.35
C THR A 173 0.08 -10.74 7.45
N PHE A 174 -0.74 -9.75 7.79
CA PHE A 174 -1.96 -9.45 7.03
C PHE A 174 -2.26 -7.94 6.91
N GLY A 175 -1.38 -7.06 7.38
CA GLY A 175 -1.58 -5.60 7.30
C GLY A 175 -1.67 -5.07 5.87
N GLY A 176 -1.05 -5.76 4.90
CA GLY A 176 -1.17 -5.50 3.46
C GLY A 176 -2.23 -6.35 2.75
N GLY A 177 -3.10 -7.05 3.47
CA GLY A 177 -4.05 -8.01 2.91
C GLY A 177 -3.50 -9.44 2.83
N ALA A 178 -3.94 -10.19 1.81
CA ALA A 178 -3.41 -11.52 1.54
C ALA A 178 -2.02 -11.43 0.91
N ALA A 179 -1.21 -12.46 1.10
CA ALA A 179 0.12 -12.55 0.52
C ALA A 179 0.01 -12.61 -1.00
N TYR A 180 0.52 -11.62 -1.72
CA TYR A 180 0.50 -11.53 -3.19
C TYR A 180 0.92 -12.82 -3.94
N ALA A 181 1.76 -13.68 -3.34
CA ALA A 181 2.09 -14.99 -3.88
C ALA A 181 0.84 -15.86 -4.12
N THR A 182 -0.20 -15.72 -3.30
CA THR A 182 -1.47 -16.44 -3.46
C THR A 182 -2.20 -16.03 -4.73
N ASP A 183 -2.05 -14.80 -5.22
CA ASP A 183 -2.65 -14.38 -6.49
C ASP A 183 -2.02 -15.13 -7.67
N VAL A 184 -0.72 -15.40 -7.62
CA VAL A 184 -0.01 -16.22 -8.61
C VAL A 184 -0.47 -17.67 -8.55
N LEU A 185 -0.64 -18.22 -7.34
CA LEU A 185 -1.10 -19.59 -7.16
C LEU A 185 -2.57 -19.76 -7.55
N LEU A 186 -3.41 -18.74 -7.31
CA LEU A 186 -4.80 -18.68 -7.80
C LEU A 186 -4.81 -18.58 -9.34
N ALA A 187 -3.98 -17.73 -9.95
CA ALA A 187 -3.81 -17.65 -11.40
C ALA A 187 -3.46 -19.04 -11.98
N GLN A 188 -2.47 -19.70 -11.37
CA GLN A 188 -2.00 -21.03 -11.77
C GLN A 188 -3.09 -22.11 -11.65
N ARG A 189 -3.76 -22.20 -10.50
CA ARG A 189 -4.70 -23.29 -10.20
C ARG A 189 -6.09 -23.06 -10.76
N ALA A 190 -6.62 -21.85 -10.62
CA ALA A 190 -8.00 -21.55 -11.01
C ALA A 190 -8.12 -21.30 -12.51
N PHE A 191 -7.15 -20.65 -13.14
CA PHE A 191 -7.25 -20.22 -14.54
C PHE A 191 -6.40 -21.06 -15.50
N TYR A 192 -5.14 -21.35 -15.14
CA TYR A 192 -4.28 -22.25 -15.94
C TYR A 192 -4.52 -23.74 -15.65
N LYS A 193 -5.29 -24.08 -14.60
CA LYS A 193 -5.58 -25.47 -14.19
C LYS A 193 -4.31 -26.32 -13.95
N GLN A 194 -3.22 -25.68 -13.53
CA GLN A 194 -1.95 -26.33 -13.20
C GLN A 194 -1.74 -26.37 -11.69
N SER A 195 -1.08 -27.42 -11.16
CA SER A 195 -0.71 -27.50 -9.74
C SER A 195 0.67 -28.15 -9.57
N PHE A 196 1.53 -27.52 -8.78
CA PHE A 196 2.85 -28.05 -8.39
C PHE A 196 2.88 -28.61 -6.95
N GLY A 197 1.71 -28.67 -6.30
CA GLY A 197 1.54 -29.21 -4.96
C GLY A 197 1.97 -28.26 -3.84
N TRP A 198 1.65 -28.67 -2.61
CA TRP A 198 1.82 -27.86 -1.39
C TRP A 198 3.26 -27.41 -1.12
N GLY A 199 4.25 -28.26 -1.44
CA GLY A 199 5.66 -27.93 -1.23
C GLY A 199 6.10 -26.70 -2.02
N PHE A 200 5.67 -26.61 -3.29
CA PHE A 200 5.92 -25.43 -4.12
C PHE A 200 5.19 -24.20 -3.58
N GLU A 201 3.89 -24.32 -3.28
CA GLU A 201 3.04 -23.23 -2.81
C GLU A 201 3.58 -22.59 -1.51
N ILE A 202 3.93 -23.41 -0.51
CA ILE A 202 4.45 -22.92 0.78
C ILE A 202 5.83 -22.28 0.60
N LEU A 203 6.76 -22.96 -0.08
CA LEU A 203 8.13 -22.45 -0.22
C LEU A 203 8.18 -21.20 -1.11
N MET A 204 7.31 -21.09 -2.11
CA MET A 204 7.19 -19.90 -2.97
C MET A 204 6.66 -18.71 -2.17
N CYS A 205 5.64 -18.94 -1.34
CA CYS A 205 5.10 -17.92 -0.45
C CYS A 205 6.15 -17.45 0.59
N ILE A 206 6.87 -18.38 1.23
CA ILE A 206 7.91 -18.07 2.21
C ILE A 206 9.08 -17.33 1.55
N SER A 207 9.62 -17.85 0.45
CA SER A 207 10.81 -17.26 -0.20
C SER A 207 10.54 -15.85 -0.69
N THR A 208 9.38 -15.59 -1.30
CA THR A 208 9.05 -14.26 -1.83
C THR A 208 8.82 -13.22 -0.74
N GLN A 209 8.14 -13.58 0.35
CA GLN A 209 7.92 -12.69 1.50
C GLN A 209 9.21 -12.43 2.28
N MET A 210 9.93 -13.50 2.64
CA MET A 210 11.11 -13.39 3.52
C MET A 210 12.33 -12.80 2.80
N LEU A 211 12.40 -12.89 1.47
CA LEU A 211 13.43 -12.20 0.70
C LEU A 211 13.34 -10.68 0.90
N GLY A 212 12.13 -10.13 0.94
CA GLY A 212 11.93 -8.71 1.24
C GLY A 212 12.38 -8.30 2.63
N PHE A 213 12.16 -9.16 3.63
CA PHE A 213 12.64 -8.94 5.00
C PHE A 213 14.16 -8.89 5.07
N GLY A 214 14.83 -9.77 4.32
CA GLY A 214 16.26 -9.76 4.16
C GLY A 214 16.77 -8.47 3.52
N LEU A 215 16.13 -8.00 2.44
CA LEU A 215 16.49 -6.74 1.77
C LEU A 215 16.31 -5.52 2.67
N ALA A 216 15.22 -5.48 3.44
CA ALA A 216 14.86 -4.32 4.25
C ALA A 216 15.92 -3.92 5.27
N GLY A 217 16.62 -4.89 5.87
CA GLY A 217 17.72 -4.59 6.80
C GLY A 217 18.87 -3.81 6.17
N PHE A 218 19.17 -4.02 4.88
CA PHE A 218 20.19 -3.25 4.16
C PHE A 218 19.74 -1.81 3.86
N PHE A 219 18.42 -1.58 3.79
CA PHE A 219 17.82 -0.29 3.47
C PHE A 219 17.27 0.47 4.68
N HIS A 220 17.28 -0.12 5.88
CA HIS A 220 16.84 0.49 7.14
C HIS A 220 17.41 1.90 7.33
N ARG A 221 18.70 2.09 7.02
CA ARG A 221 19.38 3.38 7.16
C ARG A 221 18.82 4.48 6.25
N PHE A 222 18.33 4.12 5.07
CA PHE A 222 17.79 5.09 4.11
C PHE A 222 16.32 5.39 4.37
N LEU A 223 15.58 4.42 4.93
CA LEU A 223 14.13 4.46 4.98
C LEU A 223 13.54 4.50 6.39
N VAL A 224 14.32 4.24 7.44
CA VAL A 224 13.81 4.17 8.83
C VAL A 224 14.52 5.14 9.74
N ALA A 225 15.86 5.17 9.71
CA ALA A 225 16.66 6.05 10.57
C ALA A 225 16.37 7.55 10.35
N PRO A 226 16.18 8.06 9.11
CA PRO A 226 15.97 9.50 8.89
C PRO A 226 14.61 9.98 9.43
N ALA A 227 14.60 11.18 10.01
CA ALA A 227 13.36 11.85 10.44
C ALA A 227 12.41 12.12 9.27
N ALA A 228 12.95 12.45 8.08
CA ALA A 228 12.17 12.72 6.87
C ALA A 228 11.34 11.54 6.38
N MET A 229 11.71 10.32 6.77
CA MET A 229 10.97 9.11 6.45
C MET A 229 9.91 8.90 7.54
N ILE A 230 8.81 9.63 7.39
CA ILE A 230 7.74 9.73 8.41
C ILE A 230 6.94 8.43 8.54
N TRP A 231 6.68 7.76 7.42
CA TRP A 231 5.72 6.66 7.29
C TRP A 231 4.34 7.01 7.87
N PRO A 232 3.56 7.89 7.21
CA PRO A 232 2.33 8.46 7.78
C PRO A 232 1.29 7.42 8.24
N SER A 233 1.19 6.28 7.57
CA SER A 233 0.36 5.14 7.99
C SER A 233 0.64 4.68 9.43
N ASN A 234 1.90 4.71 9.88
CA ASN A 234 2.26 4.32 11.24
C ASN A 234 1.76 5.30 12.30
N LEU A 235 1.50 6.55 11.92
CA LEU A 235 1.04 7.57 12.85
C LEU A 235 -0.38 7.27 13.36
N ILE A 236 -1.21 6.58 12.56
CA ILE A 236 -2.51 6.04 13.03
C ILE A 236 -2.29 5.06 14.18
N ASN A 237 -1.42 4.05 13.97
CA ASN A 237 -1.09 3.08 15.01
C ASN A 237 -0.58 3.77 16.28
N CYS A 238 0.35 4.72 16.15
CA CYS A 238 0.93 5.47 17.27
C CYS A 238 -0.12 6.29 18.04
N ALA A 239 -0.97 7.03 17.32
CA ALA A 239 -2.04 7.82 17.90
C ALA A 239 -3.07 6.92 18.60
N LEU A 240 -3.41 5.78 18.01
CA LEU A 240 -4.36 4.81 18.58
C LEU A 240 -3.79 4.12 19.82
N PHE A 241 -2.49 3.78 19.88
CA PHE A 241 -1.86 3.25 21.10
C PHE A 241 -2.00 4.24 22.25
N THR A 242 -1.75 5.52 21.97
CA THR A 242 -1.92 6.57 22.95
C THR A 242 -3.39 6.71 23.34
N ALA A 243 -4.33 6.68 22.40
CA ALA A 243 -5.76 6.75 22.69
C ALA A 243 -6.28 5.60 23.56
N LEU A 244 -5.75 4.38 23.39
CA LEU A 244 -6.17 3.19 24.15
C LEU A 244 -5.55 3.13 25.55
N HIS A 245 -4.29 3.55 25.70
CA HIS A 245 -3.55 3.47 26.96
C HIS A 245 -3.59 4.78 27.78
N ASP A 246 -3.91 5.92 27.18
CA ASP A 246 -4.03 7.21 27.85
C ASP A 246 -5.47 7.73 27.81
N THR A 247 -6.08 7.88 29.00
CA THR A 247 -7.47 8.32 29.17
C THR A 247 -7.60 9.77 29.64
N ARG A 248 -6.50 10.52 29.69
CA ARG A 248 -6.50 11.94 30.09
C ARG A 248 -7.32 12.80 29.13
N LYS A 249 -7.93 13.85 29.66
CA LYS A 249 -8.66 14.85 28.86
C LYS A 249 -7.67 15.79 28.19
N PRO A 250 -7.96 16.24 26.95
CA PRO A 250 -7.14 17.27 26.30
C PRO A 250 -7.31 18.61 27.01
N ASP A 251 -6.27 19.43 26.88
CA ASP A 251 -6.33 20.86 27.20
C ASP A 251 -7.15 21.60 26.13
N PRO A 252 -8.33 22.16 26.46
CA PRO A 252 -9.20 22.82 25.48
C PRO A 252 -8.53 23.96 24.72
N SER A 253 -7.54 24.63 25.33
CA SER A 253 -6.79 25.71 24.67
C SER A 253 -5.96 25.21 23.47
N LYS A 254 -5.50 23.95 23.53
CA LYS A 254 -4.67 23.31 22.50
C LYS A 254 -5.48 22.56 21.44
N VAL A 255 -6.77 22.32 21.67
CA VAL A 255 -7.66 21.54 20.78
C VAL A 255 -8.89 22.33 20.32
N ASN A 256 -8.75 23.64 20.12
CA ASN A 256 -9.82 24.51 19.61
C ASN A 256 -11.13 24.43 20.42
N GLY A 257 -11.04 24.32 21.75
CA GLY A 257 -12.20 24.30 22.67
C GLY A 257 -12.83 22.92 22.90
N TRP A 258 -12.33 21.86 22.27
CA TRP A 258 -12.84 20.50 22.47
C TRP A 258 -12.43 19.92 23.82
N THR A 259 -13.29 19.09 24.41
CA THR A 259 -13.07 18.50 25.74
C THR A 259 -13.11 16.97 25.76
N ILE A 260 -13.40 16.34 24.62
CA ILE A 260 -13.62 14.90 24.50
C ILE A 260 -12.25 14.19 24.51
N GLY A 261 -12.03 13.25 25.43
CA GLY A 261 -10.79 12.44 25.44
C GLY A 261 -10.64 11.58 24.18
N LYS A 262 -9.39 11.31 23.77
CA LYS A 262 -9.02 10.48 22.60
C LYS A 262 -9.79 9.15 22.53
N TYR A 263 -9.80 8.41 23.64
CA TYR A 263 -10.52 7.13 23.75
C TYR A 263 -12.03 7.24 23.47
N ARG A 264 -12.70 8.24 24.05
CA ARG A 264 -14.15 8.43 23.87
C ARG A 264 -14.48 8.86 22.45
N PHE A 265 -13.69 9.77 21.90
CA PHE A 265 -13.83 10.20 20.51
C PHE A 265 -13.69 9.00 19.55
N PHE A 266 -12.66 8.17 19.74
CA PHE A 266 -12.47 6.93 19.00
C PHE A 266 -13.72 6.04 19.04
N LEU A 267 -14.26 5.75 20.24
CA LEU A 267 -15.43 4.89 20.37
C LEU A 267 -16.68 5.46 19.70
N TYR A 268 -16.93 6.77 19.79
CA TYR A 268 -18.08 7.41 19.14
C TYR A 268 -18.00 7.31 17.63
N VAL A 269 -16.82 7.57 17.05
CA VAL A 269 -16.60 7.45 15.61
C VAL A 269 -16.71 5.99 15.17
N MET A 270 -16.10 5.06 15.91
CA MET A 270 -16.16 3.62 15.60
C MET A 270 -17.59 3.10 15.57
N ILE A 271 -18.40 3.42 16.59
CA ILE A 271 -19.81 3.02 16.63
C ILE A 271 -20.61 3.71 15.52
N GLY A 272 -20.35 4.99 15.27
CA GLY A 272 -21.00 5.73 14.18
C GLY A 272 -20.72 5.13 12.81
N SER A 273 -19.46 4.82 12.52
CA SER A 273 -19.02 4.16 11.27
C SER A 273 -19.63 2.77 11.13
N PHE A 274 -19.59 1.97 12.20
CA PHE A 274 -20.21 0.64 12.24
C PHE A 274 -21.70 0.68 11.92
N CYS A 275 -22.45 1.56 12.56
CA CYS A 275 -23.89 1.70 12.33
C CYS A 275 -24.19 2.27 10.93
N TRP A 276 -23.38 3.22 10.45
CA TRP A 276 -23.56 3.82 9.13
C TRP A 276 -23.34 2.82 8.01
N TYR A 277 -22.32 1.97 8.11
CA TYR A 277 -21.95 1.05 7.02
C TYR A 277 -23.04 0.02 6.66
N PHE A 278 -23.98 -0.29 7.55
CA PHE A 278 -25.16 -1.09 7.19
C PHE A 278 -25.98 -0.48 6.05
N PHE A 279 -25.97 0.86 5.91
CA PHE A 279 -26.68 1.54 4.84
C PHE A 279 -26.02 1.30 3.48
N PRO A 280 -24.81 1.78 3.18
CA PRO A 280 -24.18 1.51 1.89
C PRO A 280 -23.84 0.03 1.68
N GLY A 281 -23.50 -0.73 2.72
CA GLY A 281 -23.07 -2.13 2.59
C GLY A 281 -24.20 -3.14 2.42
N LEU A 282 -25.44 -2.82 2.81
CA LEU A 282 -26.53 -3.79 2.83
C LEU A 282 -27.90 -3.19 2.46
N ILE A 283 -28.33 -2.15 3.16
CA ILE A 283 -29.71 -1.62 3.06
C ILE A 283 -29.90 -0.84 1.75
N ALA A 284 -28.94 -0.01 1.36
CA ALA A 284 -29.02 0.95 0.25
C ALA A 284 -27.69 0.99 -0.55
N PRO A 285 -27.34 -0.07 -1.30
CA PRO A 285 -26.05 -0.17 -2.01
C PRO A 285 -25.74 0.96 -3.00
N PHE A 286 -26.77 1.63 -3.54
CA PHE A 286 -26.59 2.80 -4.40
C PHE A 286 -25.86 3.98 -3.71
N LEU A 287 -25.76 3.98 -2.37
CA LEU A 287 -24.99 4.97 -1.62
C LEU A 287 -23.47 4.79 -1.78
N SER A 288 -23.00 3.58 -2.10
CA SER A 288 -21.58 3.33 -2.39
C SER A 288 -21.19 3.96 -3.72
N TYR A 289 -21.95 3.72 -4.78
CA TYR A 289 -21.76 4.33 -6.09
C TYR A 289 -22.90 5.31 -6.39
N PHE A 290 -22.82 6.52 -5.84
CA PHE A 290 -23.91 7.51 -5.95
C PHE A 290 -23.87 8.25 -7.31
N ALA A 291 -24.07 7.50 -8.39
CA ALA A 291 -24.04 7.97 -9.77
C ALA A 291 -25.43 8.39 -10.27
N TRP A 292 -26.11 9.32 -9.59
CA TRP A 292 -27.52 9.68 -9.87
C TRP A 292 -27.82 10.08 -11.34
N VAL A 293 -26.82 10.58 -12.07
CA VAL A 293 -26.96 10.96 -13.49
C VAL A 293 -27.23 9.72 -14.35
N THR A 294 -26.65 8.55 -14.02
CA THR A 294 -26.91 7.31 -14.75
C THR A 294 -28.34 6.84 -14.55
N TRP A 295 -28.99 7.16 -13.42
CA TRP A 295 -30.38 6.80 -13.18
C TRP A 295 -31.37 7.58 -14.05
N ILE A 296 -30.99 8.78 -14.51
CA ILE A 296 -31.81 9.61 -15.41
C ILE A 296 -31.87 9.00 -16.81
N LYS A 297 -30.73 8.48 -17.29
CA LYS A 297 -30.63 7.80 -18.60
C LYS A 297 -29.84 6.48 -18.45
N PRO A 298 -30.46 5.44 -17.87
CA PRO A 298 -29.75 4.21 -17.51
C PRO A 298 -29.22 3.44 -18.72
N GLN A 299 -29.88 3.56 -19.88
CA GLN A 299 -29.56 2.84 -21.12
C GLN A 299 -28.83 3.71 -22.16
N ASN A 300 -28.17 4.80 -21.74
CA ASN A 300 -27.34 5.61 -22.63
C ASN A 300 -25.85 5.32 -22.38
N PRO A 301 -25.12 4.77 -23.37
CA PRO A 301 -23.72 4.41 -23.20
C PRO A 301 -22.84 5.58 -22.76
N VAL A 302 -22.96 6.74 -23.41
CA VAL A 302 -22.11 7.92 -23.15
C VAL A 302 -22.35 8.47 -21.73
N VAL A 303 -23.61 8.52 -21.28
CA VAL A 303 -23.93 8.98 -19.92
C VAL A 303 -23.31 8.05 -18.87
N ASN A 304 -23.42 6.73 -19.07
CA ASN A 304 -22.85 5.75 -18.14
C ASN A 304 -21.30 5.76 -18.19
N GLN A 305 -20.70 5.94 -19.37
CA GLN A 305 -19.24 6.06 -19.50
C GLN A 305 -18.67 7.29 -18.78
N LEU A 306 -19.33 8.44 -18.87
CA LEU A 306 -18.83 9.69 -18.28
C LEU A 306 -19.16 9.81 -16.78
N PHE A 307 -20.37 9.43 -16.38
CA PHE A 307 -20.86 9.66 -15.01
C PHE A 307 -20.96 8.40 -14.15
N GLY A 308 -20.72 7.22 -14.73
CA GLY A 308 -20.66 5.96 -14.01
C GLY A 308 -19.55 5.90 -12.96
N GLY A 309 -19.82 5.14 -11.90
CA GLY A 309 -18.93 4.92 -10.76
C GLY A 309 -18.15 3.60 -10.83
N GLU A 310 -18.71 2.58 -11.50
CA GLU A 310 -18.14 1.23 -11.57
C GLU A 310 -17.29 1.01 -12.82
N THR A 311 -17.81 1.37 -13.99
CA THR A 311 -17.13 1.22 -15.29
C THR A 311 -16.94 2.56 -16.02
N GLY A 312 -17.39 3.66 -15.41
CA GLY A 312 -17.27 5.04 -15.94
C GLY A 312 -16.11 5.88 -15.35
N LEU A 313 -16.03 7.14 -15.79
CA LEU A 313 -15.01 8.11 -15.38
C LEU A 313 -15.36 8.95 -14.14
N SER A 314 -16.60 8.82 -13.65
CA SER A 314 -17.08 9.50 -12.44
C SER A 314 -16.83 11.02 -12.44
N LEU A 315 -17.25 11.74 -13.50
CA LEU A 315 -17.07 13.20 -13.59
C LEU A 315 -17.70 13.98 -12.42
N ILE A 316 -18.72 13.42 -11.78
CA ILE A 316 -19.27 13.90 -10.51
C ILE A 316 -19.03 12.80 -9.46
N PRO A 317 -17.86 12.80 -8.81
CA PRO A 317 -17.46 11.73 -7.92
C PRO A 317 -18.17 11.88 -6.57
N MET A 318 -19.22 11.08 -6.34
CA MET A 318 -19.97 11.07 -5.09
C MET A 318 -20.10 9.66 -4.52
N THR A 319 -19.79 9.53 -3.24
CA THR A 319 -19.98 8.32 -2.46
C THR A 319 -20.33 8.70 -1.03
N PHE A 320 -21.14 7.88 -0.38
CA PHE A 320 -21.43 7.97 1.05
C PHE A 320 -20.89 6.75 1.80
N ASP A 321 -19.98 6.02 1.17
CA ASP A 321 -19.38 4.79 1.68
C ASP A 321 -17.88 4.98 1.91
N TRP A 322 -17.46 4.78 3.15
CA TRP A 322 -16.05 4.90 3.52
C TRP A 322 -15.18 3.82 2.84
N THR A 323 -15.74 2.67 2.46
CA THR A 323 -15.05 1.66 1.66
C THR A 323 -14.59 2.22 0.32
N GLN A 324 -15.41 3.04 -0.34
CA GLN A 324 -15.06 3.62 -1.65
C GLN A 324 -13.99 4.70 -1.54
N VAL A 325 -13.95 5.41 -0.40
CA VAL A 325 -12.96 6.47 -0.13
C VAL A 325 -11.61 5.88 0.28
N SER A 326 -11.59 4.85 1.13
CA SER A 326 -10.36 4.36 1.78
C SER A 326 -9.86 3.01 1.25
N GLY A 327 -10.68 2.24 0.52
CA GLY A 327 -10.39 0.84 0.20
C GLY A 327 -9.16 0.59 -0.68
N PHE A 328 -8.76 1.56 -1.51
CA PHE A 328 -7.63 1.40 -2.44
C PHE A 328 -6.36 2.15 -2.02
N ASN A 329 -6.46 3.40 -1.55
CA ASN A 329 -5.31 4.22 -1.14
C ASN A 329 -5.15 4.32 0.39
N PHE A 330 -5.81 3.43 1.14
CA PHE A 330 -6.03 3.59 2.57
C PHE A 330 -6.70 4.93 2.89
N SER A 331 -6.79 5.27 4.17
CA SER A 331 -7.41 6.52 4.60
C SER A 331 -6.73 7.75 3.97
N PRO A 332 -7.50 8.70 3.40
CA PRO A 332 -6.94 9.96 2.92
C PRO A 332 -6.46 10.88 4.04
N LEU A 333 -6.84 10.64 5.31
CA LEU A 333 -6.50 11.49 6.45
C LEU A 333 -5.01 11.40 6.83
N ILE A 334 -4.27 10.40 6.34
CA ILE A 334 -2.83 10.24 6.59
C ILE A 334 -1.94 10.83 5.52
N ALA A 335 -2.37 10.83 4.26
CA ALA A 335 -1.55 11.31 3.16
C ALA A 335 -1.41 12.84 3.25
N PRO A 336 -0.19 13.39 3.13
CA PRO A 336 -0.01 14.83 3.17
C PRO A 336 -0.70 15.49 1.97
N TRP A 337 -1.17 16.73 2.15
CA TRP A 337 -2.02 17.41 1.17
C TRP A 337 -1.39 17.52 -0.23
N HIS A 338 -0.08 17.70 -0.31
CA HIS A 338 0.63 17.84 -1.59
C HIS A 338 0.66 16.51 -2.35
N ALA A 339 0.80 15.38 -1.66
CA ALA A 339 0.72 14.06 -2.28
C ALA A 339 -0.66 13.82 -2.88
N ILE A 340 -1.72 14.14 -2.13
CA ILE A 340 -3.11 14.09 -2.59
C ILE A 340 -3.31 14.99 -3.82
N ALA A 341 -2.81 16.22 -3.77
CA ALA A 341 -2.94 17.18 -4.87
C ALA A 341 -2.26 16.67 -6.16
N ASN A 342 -1.06 16.08 -6.07
CA ASN A 342 -0.38 15.52 -7.24
C ASN A 342 -1.14 14.34 -7.85
N THR A 343 -1.67 13.44 -7.02
CA THR A 343 -2.51 12.33 -7.51
C THR A 343 -3.77 12.87 -8.19
N LEU A 344 -4.43 13.89 -7.62
CA LEU A 344 -5.61 14.51 -8.23
C LEU A 344 -5.30 15.22 -9.55
N ILE A 345 -4.12 15.86 -9.67
CA ILE A 345 -3.65 16.41 -10.94
C ILE A 345 -3.54 15.30 -12.00
N GLY A 346 -2.94 14.15 -11.63
CA GLY A 346 -2.89 12.97 -12.48
C GLY A 346 -4.27 12.47 -12.89
N MET A 347 -5.21 12.39 -11.93
CA MET A 347 -6.60 11.98 -12.19
C MET A 347 -7.30 12.87 -13.22
N VAL A 348 -7.22 14.19 -13.04
CA VAL A 348 -7.87 15.14 -13.97
C VAL A 348 -7.23 15.10 -15.35
N ILE A 349 -5.90 15.12 -15.43
CA ILE A 349 -5.20 15.15 -16.72
C ILE A 349 -5.42 13.83 -17.47
N PHE A 350 -5.14 12.69 -16.85
CA PHE A 350 -5.09 11.42 -17.57
C PHE A 350 -6.45 10.72 -17.66
N PHE A 351 -7.22 10.70 -16.57
CA PHE A 351 -8.47 9.93 -16.54
C PHE A 351 -9.68 10.75 -17.00
N TRP A 352 -9.75 12.05 -16.73
CA TRP A 352 -10.85 12.87 -17.24
C TRP A 352 -10.57 13.39 -18.66
N ILE A 353 -9.40 13.98 -18.90
CA ILE A 353 -9.12 14.65 -20.17
C ILE A 353 -8.57 13.68 -21.23
N VAL A 354 -7.43 13.03 -20.96
CA VAL A 354 -6.75 12.19 -21.96
C VAL A 354 -7.58 10.95 -22.30
N THR A 355 -8.16 10.26 -21.30
CA THR A 355 -8.99 9.08 -21.55
C THR A 355 -10.20 9.42 -22.42
N ALA A 356 -10.92 10.51 -22.13
CA ALA A 356 -12.03 10.95 -22.97
C ALA A 356 -11.56 11.30 -24.39
N GLY A 357 -10.42 12.00 -24.52
CA GLY A 357 -9.83 12.31 -25.82
C GLY A 357 -9.49 11.07 -26.65
N ILE A 358 -8.88 10.05 -26.03
CA ILE A 358 -8.54 8.78 -26.70
C ILE A 358 -9.82 8.02 -27.04
N HIS A 359 -10.72 7.82 -26.08
CA HIS A 359 -11.91 6.98 -26.24
C HIS A 359 -12.84 7.50 -27.34
N TYR A 360 -13.17 8.79 -27.31
CA TYR A 360 -14.10 9.39 -28.28
C TYR A 360 -13.46 9.76 -29.62
N SER A 361 -12.12 9.70 -29.75
CA SER A 361 -11.45 9.80 -31.05
C SER A 361 -11.51 8.51 -31.88
N GLY A 362 -11.95 7.40 -31.28
CA GLY A 362 -11.91 6.07 -31.91
C GLY A 362 -10.53 5.41 -31.95
N THR A 363 -9.53 6.00 -31.29
CA THR A 363 -8.19 5.42 -31.15
C THR A 363 -8.28 4.04 -30.48
N TRP A 364 -7.48 3.08 -30.95
CA TRP A 364 -7.50 1.68 -30.50
C TRP A 364 -8.86 0.98 -30.63
N PHE A 365 -9.72 1.45 -31.53
CA PHE A 365 -11.05 0.90 -31.74
C PHE A 365 -11.94 0.97 -30.48
N ALA A 366 -11.69 1.97 -29.62
CA ALA A 366 -12.30 2.10 -28.31
C ALA A 366 -13.84 2.14 -28.30
N GLN A 367 -14.49 2.54 -29.40
CA GLN A 367 -15.95 2.59 -29.52
C GLN A 367 -16.66 1.21 -29.36
N PHE A 368 -15.93 0.12 -29.61
CA PHE A 368 -16.43 -1.25 -29.48
C PHE A 368 -16.17 -1.87 -28.10
N LEU A 369 -15.49 -1.13 -27.22
CA LEU A 369 -15.02 -1.61 -25.93
C LEU A 369 -15.55 -0.72 -24.81
N PRO A 370 -15.60 -1.22 -23.56
CA PRO A 370 -15.86 -0.38 -22.40
C PRO A 370 -14.80 0.71 -22.24
N ILE A 371 -15.19 1.85 -21.68
CA ILE A 371 -14.24 2.94 -21.41
C ILE A 371 -13.26 2.56 -20.30
N SER A 372 -13.74 1.84 -19.27
CA SER A 372 -12.94 1.40 -18.13
C SER A 372 -13.37 0.03 -17.61
N ASP A 373 -12.45 -0.92 -17.61
CA ASP A 373 -12.61 -2.25 -17.01
C ASP A 373 -11.24 -2.95 -16.83
N SER A 374 -11.22 -4.21 -16.37
CA SER A 374 -9.99 -5.00 -16.16
C SER A 374 -9.87 -6.22 -17.07
N SER A 375 -10.79 -6.39 -18.01
CA SER A 375 -10.83 -7.54 -18.92
C SER A 375 -9.97 -7.28 -20.16
N SER A 376 -9.74 -8.35 -20.92
CA SER A 376 -9.12 -8.28 -22.24
C SER A 376 -10.07 -8.87 -23.26
N TYR A 377 -10.13 -8.26 -24.44
CA TYR A 377 -11.12 -8.54 -25.47
C TYR A 377 -10.48 -9.03 -26.76
N ASP A 378 -11.23 -9.83 -27.52
CA ASP A 378 -10.90 -10.20 -28.89
C ASP A 378 -11.57 -9.27 -29.92
N ASN A 379 -11.31 -9.53 -31.21
CA ASN A 379 -11.84 -8.79 -32.35
C ASN A 379 -13.35 -8.97 -32.56
N THR A 380 -14.03 -9.77 -31.74
CA THR A 380 -15.49 -9.90 -31.71
C THR A 380 -16.11 -9.17 -30.51
N ALA A 381 -15.31 -8.43 -29.74
CA ALA A 381 -15.67 -7.71 -28.52
C ALA A 381 -16.15 -8.65 -27.40
N THR A 382 -15.67 -9.90 -27.42
CA THR A 382 -15.91 -10.86 -26.35
C THR A 382 -14.63 -11.07 -25.54
N THR A 383 -14.77 -11.63 -24.33
CA THR A 383 -13.62 -11.91 -23.46
C THR A 383 -12.61 -12.81 -24.17
N TYR A 384 -11.35 -12.39 -24.17
CA TYR A 384 -10.28 -13.06 -24.92
C TYR A 384 -10.07 -14.51 -24.49
N ASN A 385 -10.19 -15.46 -25.41
CA ASN A 385 -10.03 -16.88 -25.10
C ASN A 385 -8.57 -17.34 -25.25
N VAL A 386 -7.86 -17.35 -24.12
CA VAL A 386 -6.43 -17.70 -24.03
C VAL A 386 -6.14 -19.14 -24.47
N THR A 387 -7.09 -20.07 -24.26
CA THR A 387 -6.87 -21.49 -24.60
C THR A 387 -6.72 -21.72 -26.11
N ARG A 388 -7.18 -20.77 -26.94
CA ARG A 388 -7.05 -20.85 -28.41
C ARG A 388 -5.63 -20.58 -28.91
N ILE A 389 -4.78 -19.92 -28.13
CA ILE A 389 -3.46 -19.44 -28.54
C ILE A 389 -2.32 -20.07 -27.73
N MET A 390 -2.64 -21.10 -26.95
CA MET A 390 -1.73 -21.69 -25.99
C MET A 390 -1.50 -23.16 -26.31
N THR A 391 -0.23 -23.57 -26.35
CA THR A 391 0.15 -24.97 -26.51
C THR A 391 -0.12 -25.77 -25.23
N PRO A 392 -0.16 -27.12 -25.29
CA PRO A 392 -0.27 -27.96 -24.10
C PRO A 392 0.83 -27.72 -23.05
N GLU A 393 1.99 -27.21 -23.48
CA GLU A 393 3.12 -26.83 -22.63
C GLU A 393 3.01 -25.42 -22.04
N PHE A 394 1.83 -24.77 -22.13
CA PHE A 394 1.61 -23.39 -21.66
C PHE A 394 2.54 -22.36 -22.32
N THR A 395 2.79 -22.51 -23.62
CA THR A 395 3.55 -21.54 -24.43
C THR A 395 2.69 -20.96 -25.56
N LEU A 396 3.13 -19.87 -26.17
CA LEU A 396 2.38 -19.20 -27.24
C LEU A 396 2.42 -20.02 -28.54
N ASP A 397 1.23 -20.35 -29.07
CA ASP A 397 1.08 -20.79 -30.46
C ASP A 397 0.88 -19.57 -31.36
N LEU A 398 1.94 -19.22 -32.10
CA LEU A 398 1.95 -18.03 -32.95
C LEU A 398 0.94 -18.14 -34.10
N LYS A 399 0.79 -19.32 -34.70
CA LYS A 399 -0.11 -19.50 -35.85
C LYS A 399 -1.55 -19.40 -35.40
N ALA A 400 -1.90 -20.03 -34.29
CA ALA A 400 -3.24 -19.94 -33.74
C ALA A 400 -3.60 -18.52 -33.27
N TYR A 401 -2.61 -17.76 -32.79
CA TYR A 401 -2.77 -16.34 -32.45
C TYR A 401 -3.05 -15.46 -33.68
N GLU A 402 -2.30 -15.64 -34.76
CA GLU A 402 -2.51 -14.93 -36.03
C GLU A 402 -3.86 -15.27 -36.70
N GLU A 403 -4.34 -16.51 -36.53
CA GLU A 403 -5.65 -16.96 -37.05
C GLU A 403 -6.83 -16.54 -36.16
N TYR A 404 -6.60 -16.26 -34.87
CA TYR A 404 -7.65 -15.88 -33.92
C TYR A 404 -7.89 -14.37 -33.90
N SER A 405 -7.04 -13.63 -33.19
CA SER A 405 -7.31 -12.23 -32.87
C SER A 405 -6.15 -11.54 -32.13
N PRO A 406 -5.88 -10.24 -32.41
CA PRO A 406 -5.05 -9.43 -31.52
C PRO A 406 -5.80 -9.14 -30.22
N LEU A 407 -5.07 -8.79 -29.16
CA LEU A 407 -5.66 -8.50 -27.86
C LEU A 407 -6.02 -7.02 -27.74
N PHE A 408 -7.26 -6.73 -27.33
CA PHE A 408 -7.77 -5.38 -27.09
C PHE A 408 -7.98 -5.11 -25.60
N LEU A 409 -7.76 -3.85 -25.22
CA LEU A 409 -7.87 -3.35 -23.86
C LEU A 409 -8.84 -2.16 -23.83
N SER A 410 -9.54 -1.97 -22.71
CA SER A 410 -10.28 -0.72 -22.46
C SER A 410 -9.33 0.48 -22.39
N THR A 411 -9.89 1.66 -22.62
CA THR A 411 -9.09 2.88 -22.78
C THR A 411 -8.32 3.24 -21.51
N THR A 412 -8.96 3.17 -20.33
CA THR A 412 -8.27 3.42 -19.06
C THR A 412 -7.18 2.39 -18.81
N PHE A 413 -7.44 1.10 -19.09
CA PHE A 413 -6.47 0.04 -18.84
C PHE A 413 -5.22 0.20 -19.73
N ALA A 414 -5.40 0.48 -21.02
CA ALA A 414 -4.30 0.79 -21.92
C ALA A 414 -3.51 2.02 -21.46
N LEU A 415 -4.19 3.11 -21.08
CA LEU A 415 -3.53 4.33 -20.61
C LEU A 415 -2.72 4.11 -19.33
N CYS A 416 -3.19 3.26 -18.42
CA CYS A 416 -2.48 2.92 -17.18
C CYS A 416 -1.13 2.25 -17.44
N TYR A 417 -0.97 1.50 -18.54
CA TYR A 417 0.35 0.99 -18.94
C TYR A 417 1.30 2.11 -19.37
N GLY A 418 0.82 3.10 -20.13
CA GLY A 418 1.60 4.30 -20.44
C GLY A 418 2.02 5.05 -19.18
N LEU A 419 1.08 5.30 -18.27
CA LEU A 419 1.35 5.95 -16.99
C LEU A 419 2.36 5.18 -16.13
N SER A 420 2.30 3.85 -16.14
CA SER A 420 3.28 3.01 -15.46
C SER A 420 4.69 3.22 -16.02
N PHE A 421 4.86 3.24 -17.35
CA PHE A 421 6.15 3.55 -18.00
C PHE A 421 6.70 4.92 -17.57
N ALA A 422 5.85 5.96 -17.60
CA ALA A 422 6.24 7.29 -17.16
C ALA A 422 6.67 7.30 -15.68
N THR A 423 5.92 6.63 -14.81
CA THR A 423 6.18 6.58 -13.37
C THR A 423 7.55 5.98 -13.06
N ILE A 424 7.89 4.86 -13.71
CA ILE A 424 9.13 4.11 -13.45
C ILE A 424 10.37 4.96 -13.68
N ILE A 425 10.43 5.64 -14.83
CA ILE A 425 11.58 6.49 -15.19
C ILE A 425 11.52 7.84 -14.47
N ALA A 426 10.32 8.41 -14.28
CA ALA A 426 10.14 9.63 -13.50
C ALA A 426 10.67 9.45 -12.09
N LEU A 427 10.47 8.29 -11.48
CA LEU A 427 10.94 8.00 -10.15
C LEU A 427 12.47 8.03 -10.06
N LEU A 428 13.19 7.35 -10.96
CA LEU A 428 14.65 7.37 -10.96
C LEU A 428 15.20 8.78 -11.17
N VAL A 429 14.66 9.52 -12.14
CA VAL A 429 15.10 10.88 -12.43
C VAL A 429 14.77 11.82 -11.26
N ASN A 430 13.58 11.72 -10.69
CA ASN A 430 13.16 12.52 -9.53
C ASN A 430 14.04 12.24 -8.31
N THR A 431 14.27 10.97 -7.98
CA THR A 431 15.15 10.59 -6.86
C THR A 431 16.59 11.06 -7.10
N GLY A 432 17.12 10.93 -8.31
CA GLY A 432 18.45 11.42 -8.66
C GLY A 432 18.60 12.94 -8.51
N LEU A 433 17.60 13.71 -8.94
CA LEU A 433 17.65 15.18 -8.92
C LEU A 433 17.38 15.78 -7.52
N PHE A 434 16.35 15.29 -6.81
CA PHE A 434 15.93 15.87 -5.54
C PHE A 434 16.62 15.25 -4.33
N HIS A 435 16.95 13.95 -4.37
CA HIS A 435 17.50 13.20 -3.23
C HIS A 435 18.92 12.66 -3.47
N GLY A 436 19.49 12.83 -4.68
CA GLY A 436 20.76 12.20 -5.05
C GLY A 436 21.95 12.64 -4.19
N SER A 437 22.04 13.93 -3.83
CA SER A 437 23.10 14.46 -2.97
C SER A 437 23.02 13.89 -1.54
N GLU A 438 21.83 13.84 -0.97
CA GLU A 438 21.56 13.27 0.36
C GLU A 438 21.88 11.77 0.39
N LEU A 439 21.41 11.03 -0.62
CA LEU A 439 21.68 9.61 -0.77
C LEU A 439 23.17 9.31 -0.88
N TRP A 440 23.93 10.13 -1.62
CA TRP A 440 25.37 9.98 -1.74
C TRP A 440 26.11 10.21 -0.42
N VAL A 441 25.74 11.25 0.32
CA VAL A 441 26.31 11.54 1.64
C VAL A 441 26.04 10.39 2.61
N ARG A 442 24.81 9.88 2.65
CA ARG A 442 24.45 8.72 3.47
C ARG A 442 25.23 7.49 3.03
N PHE A 443 25.32 7.22 1.74
CA PHE A 443 26.11 6.09 1.25
C PHE A 443 27.57 6.16 1.70
N ARG A 444 28.21 7.34 1.64
CA ARG A 444 29.62 7.53 2.04
C ARG A 444 29.86 7.46 3.55
N ASN A 445 28.97 8.00 4.37
CA ASN A 445 29.16 8.11 5.82
C ASN A 445 28.71 6.86 6.58
N PHE A 446 29.09 5.66 6.13
CA PHE A 446 28.66 4.40 6.75
C PHE A 446 29.13 4.29 8.21
N GLY A 447 28.18 4.13 9.14
CA GLY A 447 28.45 3.97 10.58
C GLY A 447 28.40 5.25 11.44
N LYS A 448 28.14 6.42 10.84
CA LYS A 448 27.85 7.67 11.57
C LYS A 448 26.49 8.18 11.10
N GLU A 449 25.44 7.79 11.82
CA GLU A 449 24.07 8.22 11.53
C GLU A 449 23.75 9.47 12.36
N GLU A 450 23.10 10.45 11.76
CA GLU A 450 22.56 11.59 12.51
C GLU A 450 21.24 11.15 13.15
N GLU A 451 21.17 11.24 14.47
CA GLU A 451 20.06 10.69 15.25
C GLU A 451 19.02 11.79 15.55
N ASP A 452 17.80 11.57 15.05
CA ASP A 452 16.63 12.33 15.51
C ASP A 452 16.28 11.96 16.96
N VAL A 453 15.32 12.65 17.57
CA VAL A 453 14.92 12.39 18.97
C VAL A 453 14.54 10.93 19.21
N HIS A 454 13.92 10.26 18.24
CA HIS A 454 13.54 8.85 18.37
C HIS A 454 14.74 7.91 18.18
N GLY A 455 15.69 8.27 17.31
CA GLY A 455 16.98 7.61 17.14
C GLY A 455 17.78 7.59 18.42
N ARG A 456 17.90 8.74 19.10
CA ARG A 456 18.59 8.85 20.39
C ARG A 456 17.94 7.98 21.48
N LEU A 457 16.61 7.99 21.56
CA LEU A 457 15.88 7.10 22.47
C LEU A 457 16.08 5.61 22.13
N MET A 458 16.29 5.29 20.86
CA MET A 458 16.52 3.93 20.36
C MET A 458 17.98 3.47 20.50
N ALA A 459 18.95 4.39 20.60
CA ALA A 459 20.39 4.09 20.67
C ALA A 459 20.78 3.18 21.85
N ARG A 460 19.97 3.16 22.91
CA ARG A 460 20.14 2.25 24.06
C ARG A 460 19.92 0.77 23.73
N PHE A 461 19.23 0.45 22.64
CA PHE A 461 18.94 -0.93 22.23
C PHE A 461 19.97 -1.43 21.24
N LYS A 462 20.35 -2.71 21.38
CA LYS A 462 21.28 -3.33 20.45
C LYS A 462 20.63 -3.47 19.06
N PRO A 463 21.25 -2.95 17.99
CA PRO A 463 20.74 -3.13 16.65
C PRO A 463 20.81 -4.60 16.21
N VAL A 464 20.06 -4.93 15.16
CA VAL A 464 20.13 -6.22 14.49
C VAL A 464 21.38 -6.25 13.61
N PRO A 465 22.28 -7.22 13.76
CA PRO A 465 23.45 -7.32 12.91
C PRO A 465 23.06 -7.55 11.44
N LEU A 466 23.76 -6.88 10.51
CA LEU A 466 23.49 -7.00 9.07
C LEU A 466 23.59 -8.45 8.54
N TRP A 467 24.42 -9.30 9.17
CA TRP A 467 24.55 -10.70 8.76
C TRP A 467 23.29 -11.53 9.03
N TRP A 468 22.40 -11.13 9.95
CA TRP A 468 21.09 -11.78 10.12
C TRP A 468 20.25 -11.61 8.85
N TYR A 469 20.18 -10.37 8.35
CA TYR A 469 19.50 -10.05 7.09
C TYR A 469 20.17 -10.73 5.89
N GLY A 470 21.51 -10.67 5.81
CA GLY A 470 22.26 -11.36 4.76
C GLY A 470 22.02 -12.88 4.74
N GLY A 471 21.97 -13.52 5.91
CA GLY A 471 21.64 -14.94 6.03
C GLY A 471 20.24 -15.27 5.53
N VAL A 472 19.24 -14.43 5.84
CA VAL A 472 17.87 -14.58 5.31
C VAL A 472 17.85 -14.41 3.80
N VAL A 473 18.49 -13.38 3.25
CA VAL A 473 18.57 -13.16 1.80
C VAL A 473 19.15 -14.39 1.10
N VAL A 474 20.30 -14.89 1.56
CA VAL A 474 20.97 -16.06 0.94
C VAL A 474 20.10 -17.30 1.03
N ALA A 475 19.46 -17.55 2.19
CA ALA A 475 18.57 -18.69 2.35
C ALA A 475 17.34 -18.62 1.41
N MET A 476 16.72 -17.45 1.28
CA MET A 476 15.54 -17.27 0.44
C MET A 476 15.87 -17.29 -1.05
N ILE A 477 17.05 -16.78 -1.45
CA ILE A 477 17.58 -16.94 -2.81
C ILE A 477 17.78 -18.42 -3.13
N ALA A 478 18.36 -19.20 -2.21
CA ALA A 478 18.57 -20.63 -2.42
C ALA A 478 17.25 -21.40 -2.58
N ILE A 479 16.26 -21.11 -1.72
CA ILE A 479 14.91 -21.71 -1.81
C ILE A 479 14.24 -21.30 -3.13
N GLY A 480 14.24 -20.00 -3.46
CA GLY A 480 13.60 -19.48 -4.66
C GLY A 480 14.21 -20.06 -5.94
N LEU A 481 15.55 -20.12 -6.01
CA LEU A 481 16.26 -20.74 -7.13
C LEU A 481 15.99 -22.25 -7.22
N GLY A 482 15.92 -22.94 -6.07
CA GLY A 482 15.53 -24.34 -6.00
C GLY A 482 14.12 -24.62 -6.54
N LEU A 483 13.17 -23.71 -6.30
CA LEU A 483 11.82 -23.79 -6.88
C LEU A 483 11.81 -23.55 -8.39
N VAL A 484 12.55 -22.54 -8.84
CA VAL A 484 12.66 -22.19 -10.26
C VAL A 484 13.25 -23.34 -11.07
N LEU A 485 14.31 -23.97 -10.56
CA LEU A 485 15.02 -25.06 -11.23
C LEU A 485 14.38 -26.45 -10.99
N GLY A 486 13.72 -26.64 -9.85
CA GLY A 486 13.17 -27.94 -9.45
C GLY A 486 11.79 -28.27 -10.04
N TYR A 487 11.08 -27.26 -10.55
CA TYR A 487 9.74 -27.40 -11.13
C TYR A 487 9.71 -26.89 -12.57
N PRO A 488 8.75 -27.33 -13.41
CA PRO A 488 8.62 -26.87 -14.79
C PRO A 488 8.04 -25.46 -14.87
N THR A 489 8.79 -24.48 -14.36
CA THR A 489 8.38 -23.07 -14.26
C THR A 489 8.68 -22.26 -15.52
N HIS A 490 9.59 -22.77 -16.36
CA HIS A 490 10.10 -22.15 -17.60
C HIS A 490 10.93 -20.88 -17.40
N LEU A 491 11.19 -20.47 -16.15
CA LEU A 491 12.05 -19.34 -15.80
C LEU A 491 13.51 -19.80 -15.74
N ASP A 492 14.38 -19.21 -16.56
CA ASP A 492 15.81 -19.51 -16.48
C ASP A 492 16.44 -18.91 -15.21
N TRP A 493 17.46 -19.58 -14.68
CA TRP A 493 18.16 -19.18 -13.45
C TRP A 493 18.75 -17.76 -13.49
N TRP A 494 19.22 -17.30 -14.65
CA TRP A 494 19.82 -15.96 -14.78
C TRP A 494 18.75 -14.87 -14.73
N ALA A 495 17.56 -15.13 -15.30
CA ALA A 495 16.44 -14.19 -15.29
C ALA A 495 15.92 -13.96 -13.86
N PHE A 496 15.97 -15.00 -13.01
CA PHE A 496 15.71 -14.85 -11.58
C PHE A 496 16.62 -13.80 -10.91
N PHE A 497 17.93 -13.81 -11.18
CA PHE A 497 18.84 -12.79 -10.62
C PHE A 497 18.58 -11.39 -11.20
N VAL A 498 18.20 -11.29 -12.48
CA VAL A 498 17.80 -10.00 -13.08
C VAL A 498 16.58 -9.43 -12.34
N ALA A 499 15.59 -10.26 -12.00
CA ALA A 499 14.44 -9.83 -11.21
C ALA A 499 14.87 -9.24 -9.85
N LEU A 500 15.77 -9.92 -9.13
CA LEU A 500 16.28 -9.44 -7.85
C LEU A 500 17.04 -8.11 -7.96
N ILE A 501 17.81 -7.92 -9.03
CA ILE A 501 18.52 -6.66 -9.30
C ILE A 501 17.52 -5.52 -9.48
N ILE A 502 16.42 -5.74 -10.21
CA ILE A 502 15.36 -4.75 -10.38
C ILE A 502 14.75 -4.39 -9.02
N ALA A 503 14.44 -5.38 -8.18
CA ALA A 503 13.90 -5.16 -6.84
C ALA A 503 14.82 -4.25 -5.99
N VAL A 504 16.12 -4.50 -6.03
CA VAL A 504 17.14 -3.75 -5.27
C VAL A 504 17.29 -2.31 -5.76
N ILE A 505 17.33 -2.08 -7.08
CA ILE A 505 17.54 -0.75 -7.67
C ILE A 505 16.38 0.20 -7.31
N TRP A 506 15.14 -0.27 -7.42
CA TRP A 506 13.96 0.56 -7.17
C TRP A 506 13.52 0.62 -5.70
N TYR A 507 14.14 -0.17 -4.84
CA TYR A 507 13.82 -0.23 -3.42
C TYR A 507 13.90 1.14 -2.74
N VAL A 508 15.02 1.85 -2.87
CA VAL A 508 15.23 3.15 -2.24
C VAL A 508 14.36 4.24 -2.88
N PRO A 509 14.32 4.40 -4.22
CA PRO A 509 13.46 5.38 -4.86
C PRO A 509 11.98 5.26 -4.47
N ILE A 510 11.40 4.05 -4.51
CA ILE A 510 10.00 3.82 -4.13
C ILE A 510 9.83 4.04 -2.63
N GLY A 511 10.75 3.52 -1.82
CA GLY A 511 10.70 3.67 -0.38
C GLY A 511 10.69 5.13 0.08
N ILE A 512 11.47 6.01 -0.55
CA ILE A 512 11.49 7.45 -0.21
C ILE A 512 10.12 8.09 -0.45
N ILE A 513 9.52 7.84 -1.62
CA ILE A 513 8.20 8.38 -1.95
C ILE A 513 7.13 7.82 -1.01
N GLN A 514 7.11 6.50 -0.78
CA GLN A 514 6.12 5.89 0.10
C GLN A 514 6.29 6.35 1.56
N ALA A 515 7.52 6.40 2.07
CA ALA A 515 7.79 6.83 3.45
C ALA A 515 7.49 8.31 3.71
N SER A 516 7.62 9.17 2.70
CA SER A 516 7.33 10.60 2.83
C SER A 516 5.88 10.97 2.52
N THR A 517 5.22 10.24 1.61
CA THR A 517 3.90 10.62 1.06
C THR A 517 2.78 9.63 1.35
N ASN A 518 3.10 8.45 1.87
CA ASN A 518 2.16 7.34 2.06
C ASN A 518 1.57 6.75 0.76
N ILE A 519 2.04 7.18 -0.41
CA ILE A 519 1.61 6.65 -1.70
C ILE A 519 2.63 5.61 -2.17
N ALA A 520 2.16 4.37 -2.35
CA ALA A 520 2.98 3.28 -2.87
C ALA A 520 2.94 3.29 -4.41
N LEU A 521 4.11 3.32 -5.05
CA LEU A 521 4.24 3.22 -6.50
C LEU A 521 4.59 1.79 -6.89
N GLY A 522 3.95 1.25 -7.93
CA GLY A 522 4.13 -0.14 -8.38
C GLY A 522 5.25 -0.32 -9.42
N LEU A 523 5.96 -1.46 -9.37
CA LEU A 523 6.90 -1.90 -10.44
C LEU A 523 6.36 -3.04 -11.30
N ASN A 524 5.13 -3.48 -11.05
CA ASN A 524 4.52 -4.65 -11.69
C ASN A 524 4.79 -4.65 -13.20
N VAL A 525 4.37 -3.59 -13.88
CA VAL A 525 4.49 -3.44 -15.33
C VAL A 525 5.94 -3.43 -15.81
N LEU A 526 6.91 -2.89 -15.04
CA LEU A 526 8.34 -2.91 -15.44
C LEU A 526 8.87 -4.34 -15.53
N THR A 527 8.61 -5.12 -14.48
CA THR A 527 9.11 -6.50 -14.39
C THR A 527 8.51 -7.36 -15.48
N GLU A 528 7.22 -7.17 -15.77
CA GLU A 528 6.48 -7.83 -16.83
C GLU A 528 6.98 -7.41 -18.23
N PHE A 529 7.25 -6.12 -18.43
CA PHE A 529 7.79 -5.56 -19.67
C PHE A 529 9.17 -6.15 -19.99
N ILE A 530 10.08 -6.19 -19.00
CA ILE A 530 11.44 -6.71 -19.19
C ILE A 530 11.39 -8.20 -19.51
N VAL A 531 10.74 -9.01 -18.67
CA VAL A 531 10.69 -10.47 -18.86
C VAL A 531 10.02 -10.86 -20.18
N GLY A 532 8.99 -10.12 -20.59
CA GLY A 532 8.30 -10.36 -21.86
C GLY A 532 9.19 -10.17 -23.10
N TYR A 533 10.26 -9.36 -23.03
CA TYR A 533 11.25 -9.25 -24.11
C TYR A 533 12.38 -10.27 -24.00
N ILE A 534 12.83 -10.61 -22.79
CA ILE A 534 13.99 -11.50 -22.61
C ILE A 534 13.60 -12.99 -22.63
N GLN A 535 12.36 -13.34 -22.26
CA GLN A 535 11.80 -14.69 -22.27
C GLN A 535 10.34 -14.67 -22.77
N PRO A 536 10.10 -14.32 -24.04
CA PRO A 536 8.76 -14.21 -24.61
C PRO A 536 8.04 -15.57 -24.65
N GLY A 537 6.71 -15.55 -24.59
CA GLY A 537 5.87 -16.74 -24.78
C GLY A 537 5.73 -17.65 -23.57
N LYS A 538 6.18 -17.21 -22.38
CA LYS A 538 6.23 -18.02 -21.15
C LYS A 538 5.50 -17.32 -20.00
N PRO A 539 4.16 -17.52 -19.85
CA PRO A 539 3.37 -16.84 -18.82
C PRO A 539 3.78 -17.19 -17.40
N MET A 540 4.11 -18.46 -17.10
CA MET A 540 4.56 -18.88 -15.77
C MET A 540 5.89 -18.23 -15.36
N ALA A 541 6.84 -18.18 -16.31
CA ALA A 541 8.13 -17.54 -16.08
C ALA A 541 7.96 -16.04 -15.77
N MET A 542 7.08 -15.37 -16.52
CA MET A 542 6.74 -13.97 -16.27
C MET A 542 6.14 -13.77 -14.87
N MET A 543 5.18 -14.61 -14.45
CA MET A 543 4.54 -14.48 -13.14
C MET A 543 5.57 -14.62 -12.01
N LEU A 544 6.49 -15.58 -12.10
CA LEU A 544 7.55 -15.74 -11.12
C LEU A 544 8.57 -14.60 -11.15
N PHE A 545 8.98 -14.15 -12.33
CA PHE A 545 9.89 -13.01 -12.49
C PHE A 545 9.31 -11.76 -11.84
N LYS A 546 8.04 -11.44 -12.11
CA LYS A 546 7.31 -10.36 -11.46
C LYS A 546 7.28 -10.54 -9.94
N THR A 547 6.98 -11.75 -9.48
CA THR A 547 6.89 -12.02 -8.04
C THR A 547 8.23 -11.71 -7.36
N TYR A 548 9.35 -12.24 -7.83
CA TYR A 548 10.65 -11.96 -7.20
C TYR A 548 11.14 -10.52 -7.45
N GLY A 549 10.77 -9.90 -8.57
CA GLY A 549 11.22 -8.54 -8.91
C GLY A 549 10.43 -7.41 -8.25
N TYR A 550 9.15 -7.61 -7.98
CA TYR A 550 8.29 -6.60 -7.34
C TYR A 550 7.94 -6.96 -5.89
N MET A 551 7.48 -8.19 -5.63
CA MET A 551 6.97 -8.56 -4.30
C MET A 551 8.04 -8.48 -3.22
N SER A 552 9.27 -8.89 -3.53
CA SER A 552 10.38 -8.83 -2.58
C SER A 552 10.69 -7.38 -2.17
N MET A 553 10.59 -6.43 -3.10
CA MET A 553 10.71 -5.01 -2.75
C MET A 553 9.50 -4.53 -1.94
N TYR A 554 8.29 -4.79 -2.43
CA TYR A 554 7.04 -4.38 -1.78
C TYR A 554 6.96 -4.85 -0.32
N GLN A 555 7.20 -6.13 -0.06
CA GLN A 555 7.22 -6.69 1.30
C GLN A 555 8.33 -6.12 2.16
N GLY A 556 9.50 -5.86 1.58
CA GLY A 556 10.57 -5.18 2.30
C GLY A 556 10.17 -3.77 2.75
N LEU A 557 9.40 -3.03 1.94
CA LEU A 557 8.93 -1.69 2.31
C LEU A 557 7.94 -1.74 3.48
N TYR A 558 7.01 -2.69 3.51
CA TYR A 558 6.14 -2.92 4.68
C TYR A 558 6.93 -3.29 5.93
N PHE A 559 8.00 -4.07 5.78
CA PHE A 559 8.88 -4.38 6.90
C PHE A 559 9.65 -3.15 7.41
N ASN A 560 10.13 -2.28 6.52
CA ASN A 560 10.72 -1.00 6.91
C ASN A 560 9.71 -0.08 7.60
N GLN A 561 8.46 -0.08 7.12
CA GLN A 561 7.36 0.60 7.79
C GLN A 561 7.21 0.08 9.22
N ASP A 562 7.16 -1.23 9.45
CA ASP A 562 7.07 -1.80 10.79
C ASP A 562 8.30 -1.54 11.66
N MET A 563 9.49 -1.50 11.07
CA MET A 563 10.70 -1.04 11.76
C MET A 563 10.58 0.40 12.23
N LYS A 564 9.99 1.30 11.43
CA LYS A 564 9.70 2.68 11.83
C LYS A 564 8.64 2.73 12.93
N LEU A 565 7.61 1.88 12.87
CA LEU A 565 6.64 1.77 13.97
C LEU A 565 7.33 1.32 15.27
N GLY A 566 8.20 0.32 15.21
CA GLY A 566 9.04 -0.11 16.33
C GLY A 566 9.94 1.01 16.86
N HIS A 567 10.48 1.83 15.97
CA HIS A 567 11.27 3.02 16.29
C HIS A 567 10.44 4.07 17.05
N TYR A 568 9.22 4.37 16.60
CA TYR A 568 8.31 5.29 17.29
C TYR A 568 7.79 4.78 18.63
N MET A 569 7.61 3.47 18.77
CA MET A 569 7.14 2.82 20.00
C MET A 569 8.28 2.39 20.94
N LYS A 570 9.53 2.65 20.56
CA LYS A 570 10.75 2.36 21.31
C LYS A 570 10.86 0.87 21.66
N ILE A 571 10.56 0.02 20.69
CA ILE A 571 10.64 -1.45 20.79
C ILE A 571 12.06 -1.90 20.45
N PRO A 572 12.68 -2.80 21.25
CA PRO A 572 14.00 -3.34 20.93
C PRO A 572 14.08 -3.94 19.51
N PRO A 573 15.00 -3.49 18.63
CA PRO A 573 15.04 -3.90 17.22
C PRO A 573 15.13 -5.41 16.99
N ARG A 574 15.87 -6.14 17.85
CA ARG A 574 16.00 -7.61 17.76
C ARG A 574 14.70 -8.34 18.05
N VAL A 575 13.86 -7.77 18.92
CA VAL A 575 12.53 -8.33 19.25
C VAL A 575 11.58 -8.06 18.09
N SER A 576 11.56 -6.83 17.56
CA SER A 576 10.78 -6.52 16.35
C SER A 576 11.15 -7.42 15.17
N PHE A 577 12.44 -7.64 14.92
CA PHE A 577 12.91 -8.54 13.86
C PHE A 577 12.38 -9.97 14.06
N SER A 578 12.53 -10.51 15.26
CA SER A 578 12.10 -11.88 15.57
C SER A 578 10.58 -12.03 15.46
N GLY A 579 9.82 -11.06 15.99
CA GLY A 579 8.36 -11.06 15.96
C GLY A 579 7.82 -11.06 14.54
N GLN A 580 8.33 -10.17 13.69
CA GLN A 580 7.95 -10.10 12.29
C GLN A 580 8.33 -11.38 11.53
N MET A 581 9.58 -11.85 11.67
CA MET A 581 10.06 -13.02 10.92
C MET A 581 9.25 -14.29 11.26
N VAL A 582 9.02 -14.55 12.55
CA VAL A 582 8.25 -15.73 12.98
C VAL A 582 6.79 -15.61 12.57
N ALA A 583 6.18 -14.43 12.75
CA ALA A 583 4.78 -14.23 12.38
C ALA A 583 4.58 -14.40 10.87
N ALA A 584 5.45 -13.84 10.04
CA ALA A 584 5.34 -13.91 8.58
C ALA A 584 5.62 -15.33 8.03
N LEU A 585 6.57 -16.07 8.60
CA LEU A 585 6.76 -17.49 8.30
C LEU A 585 5.50 -18.29 8.62
N TRP A 586 4.90 -18.05 9.80
CA TRP A 586 3.67 -18.72 10.20
C TRP A 586 2.49 -18.36 9.30
N SER A 587 2.31 -17.07 9.00
CA SER A 587 1.24 -16.58 8.13
C SER A 587 1.35 -17.16 6.72
N SER A 588 2.55 -17.30 6.16
CA SER A 588 2.75 -17.94 4.85
C SER A 588 2.13 -19.33 4.80
N VAL A 589 2.27 -20.13 5.88
CA VAL A 589 1.66 -21.46 5.97
C VAL A 589 0.14 -21.37 6.10
N VAL A 590 -0.36 -20.48 6.98
CA VAL A 590 -1.80 -20.30 7.22
C VAL A 590 -2.53 -19.87 5.95
N GLN A 591 -2.01 -18.88 5.23
CA GLN A 591 -2.64 -18.37 4.01
C GLN A 591 -2.70 -19.42 2.91
N ILE A 592 -1.62 -20.17 2.68
CA ILE A 592 -1.63 -21.26 1.71
C ILE A 592 -2.62 -22.37 2.12
N ALA A 593 -2.70 -22.69 3.41
CA ALA A 593 -3.67 -23.67 3.90
C ALA A 593 -5.12 -23.22 3.66
N VAL A 594 -5.45 -21.95 3.90
CA VAL A 594 -6.79 -21.40 3.68
C VAL A 594 -7.12 -21.29 2.20
N MET A 595 -6.16 -20.87 1.36
CA MET A 595 -6.32 -20.86 -0.10
C MET A 595 -6.66 -22.27 -0.61
N ASN A 596 -5.89 -23.27 -0.21
CA ASN A 596 -6.10 -24.66 -0.62
C ASN A 596 -7.42 -25.22 -0.11
N TRP A 597 -7.80 -24.89 1.12
CA TRP A 597 -9.11 -25.22 1.67
C TRP A 597 -10.25 -24.58 0.86
N GLY A 598 -10.14 -23.29 0.52
CA GLY A 598 -11.11 -22.56 -0.28
C GLY A 598 -11.27 -23.15 -1.68
N LEU A 599 -10.15 -23.44 -2.36
CA LEU A 599 -10.15 -24.08 -3.67
C LEU A 599 -10.74 -25.50 -3.69
N ALA A 600 -10.63 -26.23 -2.57
CA ALA A 600 -11.15 -27.60 -2.46
C ALA A 600 -12.62 -27.67 -2.00
N THR A 601 -13.09 -26.68 -1.22
CA THR A 601 -14.38 -26.73 -0.53
C THR A 601 -15.44 -25.83 -1.18
N ILE A 602 -15.05 -24.66 -1.70
CA ILE A 602 -15.99 -23.72 -2.30
C ILE A 602 -16.26 -24.16 -3.74
N LYS A 603 -17.51 -24.56 -3.99
CA LYS A 603 -17.94 -24.96 -5.33
C LYS A 603 -17.89 -23.77 -6.29
N ASP A 604 -17.35 -24.01 -7.49
CA ASP A 604 -17.23 -23.04 -8.59
C ASP A 604 -16.50 -21.74 -8.20
N VAL A 605 -15.54 -21.85 -7.27
CA VAL A 605 -14.65 -20.76 -6.86
C VAL A 605 -13.88 -20.18 -8.06
N CYS A 606 -13.73 -18.86 -8.06
CA CYS A 606 -13.20 -18.02 -9.13
C CYS A 606 -14.09 -17.92 -10.41
N SER A 607 -15.28 -18.52 -10.41
CA SER A 607 -16.29 -18.27 -11.45
C SER A 607 -16.93 -16.89 -11.28
N LEU A 608 -17.36 -16.26 -12.38
CA LEU A 608 -18.08 -14.98 -12.34
C LEU A 608 -19.47 -15.13 -11.72
N ASP A 609 -20.11 -16.28 -11.91
CA ASP A 609 -21.47 -16.58 -11.44
C ASP A 609 -21.50 -17.24 -10.05
N GLN A 610 -20.40 -17.19 -9.29
CA GLN A 610 -20.32 -17.82 -7.97
C GLN A 610 -21.29 -17.09 -7.01
N PRO A 611 -22.24 -17.79 -6.35
CA PRO A 611 -23.33 -17.14 -5.60
C PRO A 611 -22.89 -16.22 -4.45
N ASN A 612 -21.74 -16.49 -3.84
CA ASN A 612 -21.17 -15.70 -2.74
C ASN A 612 -20.08 -14.72 -3.23
N HIS A 613 -19.99 -14.53 -4.55
CA HIS A 613 -19.05 -13.66 -5.24
C HIS A 613 -17.56 -14.00 -5.02
N TYR A 614 -17.22 -15.27 -4.81
CA TYR A 614 -15.83 -15.72 -4.84
C TYR A 614 -15.28 -15.77 -6.27
N THR A 615 -15.10 -14.62 -6.91
CA THR A 615 -14.70 -14.49 -8.33
C THR A 615 -13.18 -14.33 -8.56
N CYS A 616 -12.40 -14.23 -7.48
CA CYS A 616 -10.94 -14.11 -7.46
C CYS A 616 -10.39 -12.93 -8.31
N PRO A 617 -10.74 -11.67 -7.96
CA PRO A 617 -10.45 -10.51 -8.80
C PRO A 617 -8.95 -10.27 -9.02
N ASN A 618 -8.13 -10.31 -7.97
CA ASN A 618 -6.68 -10.10 -8.10
C ASN A 618 -6.01 -11.24 -8.89
N GLY A 619 -6.36 -12.50 -8.62
CA GLY A 619 -5.90 -13.66 -9.39
C GLY A 619 -6.26 -13.55 -10.88
N ARG A 620 -7.42 -12.97 -11.22
CA ARG A 620 -7.84 -12.71 -12.61
C ARG A 620 -7.02 -11.60 -13.26
N VAL A 621 -6.77 -10.49 -12.57
CA VAL A 621 -5.89 -9.41 -13.08
C VAL A 621 -4.49 -9.95 -13.35
N PHE A 622 -3.96 -10.78 -12.45
CA PHE A 622 -2.68 -11.47 -12.66
C PHE A 622 -2.68 -12.42 -13.84
N PHE A 623 -3.75 -13.22 -13.98
CA PHE A 623 -3.92 -14.08 -15.13
C PHE A 623 -3.93 -13.27 -16.44
N ASN A 624 -4.74 -12.22 -16.53
CA ASN A 624 -4.80 -11.34 -17.71
C ASN A 624 -3.43 -10.70 -17.98
N ALA A 625 -2.73 -10.20 -16.95
CA ALA A 625 -1.39 -9.65 -17.09
C ALA A 625 -0.40 -10.71 -17.63
N SER A 626 -0.45 -11.94 -17.13
CA SER A 626 0.39 -13.07 -17.61
C SER A 626 0.19 -13.37 -19.09
N VAL A 627 -1.02 -13.17 -19.61
CA VAL A 627 -1.35 -13.34 -21.03
C VAL A 627 -0.77 -12.19 -21.85
N ILE A 628 -1.01 -10.95 -21.41
CA ILE A 628 -0.56 -9.73 -22.10
C ILE A 628 0.96 -9.70 -22.22
N TRP A 629 1.66 -9.81 -21.08
CA TRP A 629 3.10 -9.58 -21.02
C TRP A 629 3.94 -10.85 -21.12
N GLY A 630 3.41 -11.99 -20.66
CA GLY A 630 4.14 -13.25 -20.66
C GLY A 630 3.90 -14.08 -21.92
N LEU A 631 2.62 -14.34 -22.25
CA LEU A 631 2.25 -15.20 -23.38
C LEU A 631 2.37 -14.48 -24.72
N ILE A 632 1.60 -13.41 -24.95
CA ILE A 632 1.64 -12.64 -26.21
C ILE A 632 2.94 -11.84 -26.30
N GLY A 633 3.28 -11.17 -25.19
CA GLY A 633 4.53 -10.44 -25.02
C GLY A 633 4.47 -9.00 -25.54
N PRO A 634 5.29 -8.10 -24.96
CA PRO A 634 5.30 -6.68 -25.29
C PRO A 634 5.68 -6.40 -26.75
N GLN A 635 6.44 -7.29 -27.38
CA GLN A 635 6.85 -7.18 -28.78
C GLN A 635 5.65 -7.14 -29.75
N ARG A 636 4.53 -7.79 -29.41
CA ARG A 636 3.34 -7.84 -30.27
C ARG A 636 2.28 -6.78 -29.93
N MET A 637 2.54 -5.94 -28.93
CA MET A 637 1.58 -4.93 -28.48
C MET A 637 2.14 -3.51 -28.50
N PHE A 638 3.40 -3.35 -28.10
CA PHE A 638 3.99 -2.02 -27.86
C PHE A 638 5.22 -1.71 -28.72
N SER A 639 5.70 -2.64 -29.55
CA SER A 639 6.82 -2.40 -30.47
C SER A 639 6.39 -1.63 -31.73
N PRO A 640 7.36 -1.08 -32.51
CA PRO A 640 7.06 -0.39 -33.76
C PRO A 640 6.14 -1.20 -34.69
N GLY A 641 5.07 -0.55 -35.18
CA GLY A 641 4.06 -1.19 -36.04
C GLY A 641 2.89 -1.83 -35.28
N GLN A 642 2.93 -1.88 -33.95
CA GLN A 642 1.87 -2.47 -33.12
C GLN A 642 0.89 -1.42 -32.57
N MET A 643 -0.29 -1.87 -32.16
CA MET A 643 -1.44 -1.03 -31.80
C MET A 643 -1.15 0.01 -30.70
N TYR A 644 -0.39 -0.38 -29.67
CA TYR A 644 -0.15 0.43 -28.47
C TYR A 644 1.24 1.10 -28.46
N VAL A 645 1.94 1.15 -29.59
CA VAL A 645 3.29 1.73 -29.71
C VAL A 645 3.38 3.15 -29.15
N ASN A 646 2.32 3.95 -29.31
CA ASN A 646 2.29 5.35 -28.86
C ASN A 646 2.44 5.50 -27.33
N LEU A 647 2.13 4.46 -26.56
CA LEU A 647 2.34 4.48 -25.11
C LEU A 647 3.82 4.53 -24.72
N GLN A 648 4.74 4.15 -25.61
CA GLN A 648 6.18 4.25 -25.36
C GLN A 648 6.66 5.71 -25.18
N TRP A 649 5.93 6.71 -25.70
CA TRP A 649 6.24 8.13 -25.47
C TRP A 649 6.16 8.54 -23.99
N PHE A 650 5.45 7.77 -23.16
CA PHE A 650 5.41 8.02 -21.74
C PHE A 650 6.76 7.81 -21.05
N TRP A 651 7.68 7.00 -21.60
CA TRP A 651 9.06 6.96 -21.10
C TRP A 651 9.73 8.33 -21.19
N LEU A 652 9.55 9.02 -22.32
CA LEU A 652 10.10 10.36 -22.50
C LEU A 652 9.39 11.38 -21.60
N ALA A 653 8.06 11.33 -21.52
CA ALA A 653 7.30 12.22 -20.65
C ALA A 653 7.71 12.05 -19.17
N GLY A 654 7.89 10.81 -18.73
CA GLY A 654 8.36 10.47 -17.39
C GLY A 654 9.78 10.96 -17.13
N ALA A 655 10.69 10.91 -18.11
CA ALA A 655 12.05 11.42 -17.95
C ALA A 655 12.11 12.95 -17.91
N LEU A 656 11.29 13.64 -18.72
CA LEU A 656 11.33 15.09 -18.88
C LEU A 656 10.61 15.85 -17.75
N LEU A 657 9.43 15.38 -17.31
CA LEU A 657 8.64 16.13 -16.33
C LEU A 657 9.38 16.39 -14.99
N PRO A 658 10.07 15.41 -14.37
CA PRO A 658 10.85 15.68 -13.16
C PRO A 658 11.98 16.69 -13.39
N VAL A 659 12.63 16.68 -14.56
CA VAL A 659 13.67 17.67 -14.91
C VAL A 659 13.07 19.07 -14.99
N ILE A 660 11.92 19.21 -15.66
CA ILE A 660 11.21 20.48 -15.77
C ILE A 660 10.81 20.99 -14.38
N VAL A 661 10.23 20.14 -13.54
CA VAL A 661 9.83 20.49 -12.17
C VAL A 661 11.05 20.89 -11.34
N TYR A 662 12.16 20.16 -11.42
CA TYR A 662 13.40 20.47 -10.71
C TYR A 662 13.98 21.82 -11.11
N LEU A 663 14.09 22.09 -12.42
CA LEU A 663 14.60 23.38 -12.92
C LEU A 663 13.68 24.54 -12.51
N ALA A 664 12.37 24.36 -12.64
CA ALA A 664 11.40 25.37 -12.22
C ALA A 664 11.43 25.62 -10.71
N ALA A 665 11.57 24.58 -9.88
CA ALA A 665 11.70 24.72 -8.43
C ALA A 665 13.00 25.43 -8.03
N ARG A 666 14.10 25.25 -8.79
CA ARG A 666 15.35 26.01 -8.59
C ARG A 666 15.25 27.46 -9.04
N MET A 667 14.56 27.74 -10.13
CA MET A 667 14.36 29.10 -10.64
C MET A 667 13.43 29.92 -9.74
N TRP A 668 12.41 29.27 -9.16
CA TRP A 668 11.41 29.91 -8.30
C TRP A 668 11.27 29.15 -6.96
N PRO A 669 12.27 29.25 -6.06
CA PRO A 669 12.32 28.46 -4.82
C PRO A 669 11.16 28.74 -3.84
N LYS A 670 10.59 29.96 -3.88
CA LYS A 670 9.42 30.32 -3.06
C LYS A 670 8.06 29.96 -3.70
N SER A 671 8.07 29.43 -4.91
CA SER A 671 6.83 29.07 -5.62
C SER A 671 6.28 27.74 -5.12
N LYS A 672 4.96 27.55 -5.26
CA LYS A 672 4.29 26.28 -4.95
C LYS A 672 4.72 25.11 -5.86
N ILE A 673 5.49 25.39 -6.92
CA ILE A 673 6.03 24.38 -7.84
C ILE A 673 6.88 23.33 -7.11
N ARG A 674 7.54 23.67 -6.00
CA ARG A 674 8.34 22.71 -5.21
C ARG A 674 7.53 21.54 -4.65
N TYR A 675 6.20 21.66 -4.56
CA TYR A 675 5.32 20.60 -4.10
C TYR A 675 4.91 19.61 -5.21
N LEU A 676 5.24 19.91 -6.48
CA LEU A 676 4.93 19.02 -7.59
C LEU A 676 5.88 17.83 -7.60
N SER A 677 5.33 16.64 -7.81
CA SER A 677 6.06 15.38 -7.87
C SER A 677 5.60 14.61 -9.09
N ALA A 678 6.44 14.57 -10.12
CA ALA A 678 6.16 13.87 -11.36
C ALA A 678 5.84 12.37 -11.15
N PRO A 679 6.56 11.62 -10.29
CA PRO A 679 6.21 10.22 -10.01
C PRO A 679 4.79 10.05 -9.44
N LEU A 680 4.31 10.99 -8.61
CA LEU A 680 2.95 10.94 -8.06
C LEU A 680 1.89 11.34 -9.10
N ILE A 681 2.18 12.30 -9.97
CA ILE A 681 1.27 12.71 -11.04
C ILE A 681 1.02 11.55 -12.02
N PHE A 682 2.06 10.78 -12.36
CA PHE A 682 1.90 9.63 -13.25
C PHE A 682 1.41 8.36 -12.53
N GLY A 683 1.95 8.07 -11.35
CA GLY A 683 1.80 6.76 -10.70
C GLY A 683 0.91 6.74 -9.48
N GLY A 684 0.45 7.91 -9.00
CA GLY A 684 -0.38 8.02 -7.82
C GLY A 684 -1.73 7.32 -7.96
N ALA A 685 -2.16 6.97 -9.18
CA ALA A 685 -3.38 6.23 -9.49
C ALA A 685 -3.13 4.78 -9.96
N GLY A 686 -2.03 4.18 -9.53
CA GLY A 686 -1.53 2.90 -10.05
C GLY A 686 -2.37 1.65 -9.77
N LEU A 687 -3.43 1.73 -8.96
CA LEU A 687 -4.37 0.62 -8.72
C LEU A 687 -5.61 0.65 -9.62
N ILE A 688 -5.66 1.53 -10.62
CA ILE A 688 -6.67 1.47 -11.68
C ILE A 688 -6.15 0.55 -12.80
N PRO A 689 -6.83 -0.55 -13.15
CA PRO A 689 -7.86 -1.30 -12.39
C PRO A 689 -7.25 -2.19 -11.27
N PRO A 690 -8.05 -2.71 -10.29
CA PRO A 690 -9.51 -2.73 -10.22
C PRO A 690 -10.18 -1.50 -9.60
N ALA A 691 -9.43 -0.53 -9.10
CA ALA A 691 -10.00 0.74 -8.63
C ALA A 691 -10.59 1.54 -9.79
N THR A 692 -11.51 2.46 -9.49
CA THR A 692 -12.11 3.36 -10.48
C THR A 692 -11.75 4.82 -10.19
N PRO A 693 -11.98 5.74 -11.14
CA PRO A 693 -11.81 7.17 -10.89
C PRO A 693 -12.62 7.68 -9.69
N LEU A 694 -13.80 7.10 -9.41
CA LEU A 694 -14.60 7.45 -8.22
C LEU A 694 -13.77 7.34 -6.94
N ASN A 695 -13.05 6.22 -6.77
CA ASN A 695 -12.28 5.93 -5.56
C ASN A 695 -11.20 7.00 -5.32
N TYR A 696 -10.42 7.32 -6.35
CA TYR A 696 -9.32 8.28 -6.24
C TYR A 696 -9.80 9.73 -6.08
N LEU A 697 -10.87 10.11 -6.77
CA LEU A 697 -11.41 11.46 -6.70
C LEU A 697 -12.07 11.73 -5.34
N THR A 698 -12.86 10.78 -4.83
CA THR A 698 -13.48 10.90 -3.50
C THR A 698 -12.45 10.85 -2.38
N TRP A 699 -11.45 9.96 -2.47
CA TRP A 699 -10.27 9.95 -1.61
C TRP A 699 -9.60 11.32 -1.57
N GLY A 700 -9.35 11.92 -2.73
CA GLY A 700 -8.69 13.21 -2.80
C GLY A 700 -9.54 14.38 -2.29
N ILE A 701 -10.86 14.38 -2.51
CA ILE A 701 -11.77 15.40 -1.97
C ILE A 701 -11.74 15.37 -0.43
N VAL A 702 -11.93 14.19 0.16
CA VAL A 702 -11.91 14.03 1.63
C VAL A 702 -10.52 14.41 2.17
N GLY A 703 -9.46 13.94 1.53
CA GLY A 703 -8.08 14.27 1.92
C GLY A 703 -7.78 15.76 1.89
N MET A 704 -8.21 16.49 0.86
CA MET A 704 -8.03 17.94 0.77
C MET A 704 -8.82 18.69 1.85
N ILE A 705 -10.04 18.24 2.18
CA ILE A 705 -10.82 18.83 3.27
C ILE A 705 -10.09 18.68 4.60
N PHE A 706 -9.61 17.48 4.94
CA PHE A 706 -8.97 17.23 6.23
C PHE A 706 -7.53 17.77 6.30
N ASN A 707 -6.70 17.45 5.32
CA ASN A 707 -5.26 17.71 5.38
C ASN A 707 -4.85 19.07 4.80
N LYS A 708 -5.76 19.78 4.13
CA LYS A 708 -5.54 21.18 3.75
C LYS A 708 -6.43 22.13 4.53
N TYR A 709 -7.75 22.03 4.37
CA TYR A 709 -8.66 23.02 4.96
C TYR A 709 -8.76 22.93 6.50
N ILE A 710 -9.04 21.75 7.05
CA ILE A 710 -9.17 21.55 8.51
C ILE A 710 -7.80 21.69 9.19
N ARG A 711 -6.74 21.13 8.60
CA ARG A 711 -5.37 21.29 9.11
C ARG A 711 -4.95 22.75 9.22
N ASP A 712 -5.18 23.56 8.20
CA ASP A 712 -4.75 24.97 8.18
C ASP A 712 -5.60 25.83 9.13
N LYS A 713 -6.92 25.60 9.20
CA LYS A 713 -7.86 26.43 9.98
C LYS A 713 -8.02 25.99 11.44
N PHE A 714 -8.00 24.68 11.69
CA PHE A 714 -8.25 24.05 12.99
C PHE A 714 -7.10 23.11 13.37
N ARG A 715 -5.87 23.63 13.31
CA ARG A 715 -4.63 22.86 13.50
C ARG A 715 -4.60 22.07 14.81
N GLY A 716 -5.06 22.66 15.92
CA GLY A 716 -5.11 21.98 17.23
C GLY A 716 -6.03 20.75 17.22
N TRP A 717 -7.22 20.86 16.62
CA TRP A 717 -8.13 19.73 16.44
C TRP A 717 -7.52 18.66 15.54
N TRP A 718 -6.94 19.06 14.40
CA TRP A 718 -6.33 18.12 13.45
C TRP A 718 -5.20 17.32 14.10
N MET A 719 -4.26 18.00 14.77
CA MET A 719 -3.13 17.38 15.46
C MET A 719 -3.57 16.40 16.57
N HIS A 720 -4.73 16.63 17.19
CA HIS A 720 -5.18 15.80 18.30
C HIS A 720 -6.09 14.63 17.88
N TYR A 721 -6.97 14.84 16.91
CA TYR A 721 -8.06 13.91 16.58
C TYR A 721 -8.02 13.30 15.18
N ASN A 722 -7.31 13.88 14.21
CA ASN A 722 -7.38 13.43 12.81
C ASN A 722 -7.02 11.94 12.63
N TYR A 723 -5.91 11.49 13.21
CA TYR A 723 -5.51 10.08 13.13
C TYR A 723 -6.47 9.15 13.89
N ILE A 724 -7.13 9.65 14.93
CA ILE A 724 -8.13 8.89 15.70
C ILE A 724 -9.45 8.77 14.94
N LEU A 725 -9.85 9.84 14.25
CA LEU A 725 -10.99 9.84 13.34
C LEU A 725 -10.78 8.78 12.25
N SER A 726 -9.60 8.76 11.62
CA SER A 726 -9.23 7.74 10.64
C SER A 726 -9.35 6.33 11.22
N ALA A 727 -8.71 6.07 12.37
CA ALA A 727 -8.78 4.76 13.03
C ALA A 727 -10.21 4.32 13.35
N GLY A 728 -11.04 5.25 13.84
CA GLY A 728 -12.43 4.96 14.19
C GLY A 728 -13.29 4.64 12.95
N LEU A 729 -13.10 5.37 11.85
CA LEU A 729 -13.83 5.12 10.60
C LEU A 729 -13.48 3.74 10.04
N ASP A 730 -12.19 3.42 9.94
CA ASP A 730 -11.68 2.14 9.42
C ASP A 730 -12.18 0.97 10.29
N VAL A 731 -11.92 1.01 11.60
CA VAL A 731 -12.27 -0.11 12.50
C VAL A 731 -13.79 -0.33 12.57
N GLY A 732 -14.58 0.75 12.60
CA GLY A 732 -16.04 0.61 12.61
C GLY A 732 -16.57 -0.03 11.33
N LEU A 733 -16.02 0.35 10.18
CA LEU A 733 -16.34 -0.22 8.87
C LEU A 733 -15.96 -1.71 8.80
N ASP A 734 -14.75 -2.05 9.23
CA ASP A 734 -14.25 -3.43 9.20
C ASP A 734 -15.08 -4.36 10.10
N LEU A 735 -15.39 -3.92 11.33
CA LEU A 735 -16.23 -4.69 12.26
C LEU A 735 -17.64 -4.91 11.69
N CYS A 736 -18.21 -3.92 11.02
CA CYS A 736 -19.52 -4.05 10.38
C CYS A 736 -19.45 -4.99 9.18
N THR A 737 -18.42 -4.86 8.34
CA THR A 737 -18.16 -5.75 7.20
C THR A 737 -18.03 -7.20 7.63
N ILE A 738 -17.24 -7.47 8.68
CA ILE A 738 -17.09 -8.82 9.24
C ILE A 738 -18.44 -9.36 9.73
N LEU A 739 -19.25 -8.54 10.40
CA LEU A 739 -20.56 -8.96 10.90
C LEU A 739 -21.54 -9.26 9.76
N ILE A 740 -21.64 -8.38 8.76
CA ILE A 740 -22.47 -8.59 7.56
C ILE A 740 -22.06 -9.89 6.88
N PHE A 741 -20.76 -10.10 6.67
CA PHE A 741 -20.25 -11.31 6.06
C PHE A 741 -20.62 -12.57 6.85
N LEU A 742 -20.36 -12.58 8.16
CA LEU A 742 -20.60 -13.76 9.01
C LEU A 742 -22.10 -14.09 9.16
N THR A 743 -22.97 -13.09 9.12
CA THR A 743 -24.41 -13.26 9.42
C THR A 743 -25.27 -13.39 8.18
N ILE A 744 -24.92 -12.74 7.07
CA ILE A 744 -25.73 -12.65 5.86
C ILE A 744 -25.06 -13.43 4.73
N ASP A 745 -23.84 -13.04 4.34
CA ASP A 745 -23.17 -13.63 3.17
C ASP A 745 -22.87 -15.13 3.37
N LEU A 746 -22.38 -15.53 4.54
CA LEU A 746 -22.09 -16.94 4.83
C LEU A 746 -23.34 -17.80 5.01
N THR A 747 -24.45 -17.23 5.46
CA THR A 747 -25.69 -17.99 5.69
C THR A 747 -26.54 -18.12 4.42
N GLY A 748 -26.18 -17.40 3.35
CA GLY A 748 -26.98 -17.30 2.13
C GLY A 748 -28.27 -16.51 2.33
N ALA A 749 -28.39 -15.76 3.42
CA ALA A 749 -29.52 -14.87 3.64
C ALA A 749 -29.43 -13.67 2.70
N SER A 750 -30.55 -13.22 2.14
CA SER A 750 -30.61 -12.04 1.28
C SER A 750 -31.40 -10.92 1.95
N PHE A 751 -30.89 -9.69 1.86
CA PHE A 751 -31.67 -8.52 2.28
C PHE A 751 -32.89 -8.32 1.35
N PRO A 752 -34.05 -7.85 1.85
CA PRO A 752 -35.22 -7.63 1.02
C PRO A 752 -34.96 -6.68 -0.15
N ASP A 753 -35.48 -7.02 -1.33
CA ASP A 753 -35.39 -6.17 -2.52
C ASP A 753 -36.34 -4.96 -2.41
N TRP A 754 -35.83 -3.75 -2.62
CA TRP A 754 -36.60 -2.51 -2.59
C TRP A 754 -36.01 -1.47 -3.56
N TRP A 755 -36.42 -0.21 -3.45
CA TRP A 755 -35.95 0.84 -4.37
C TRP A 755 -34.43 1.04 -4.30
N GLY A 756 -33.84 1.06 -3.10
CA GLY A 756 -32.40 1.29 -2.92
C GLY A 756 -31.50 0.17 -3.47
N THR A 757 -31.99 -1.07 -3.55
CA THR A 757 -31.23 -2.18 -4.17
C THR A 757 -31.37 -2.22 -5.70
N ARG A 758 -32.45 -1.66 -6.25
CA ARG A 758 -32.77 -1.73 -7.69
C ARG A 758 -32.34 -0.54 -8.51
N ILE A 759 -32.31 0.67 -7.93
CA ILE A 759 -32.18 1.91 -8.71
C ILE A 759 -30.86 1.97 -9.50
N ALA A 760 -29.77 1.50 -8.92
CA ALA A 760 -28.45 1.51 -9.57
C ALA A 760 -28.16 0.24 -10.39
N SER A 761 -28.68 -0.92 -9.98
CA SER A 761 -28.31 -2.23 -10.55
C SER A 761 -28.75 -2.42 -12.01
N GLY A 762 -29.78 -1.71 -12.47
CA GLY A 762 -30.24 -1.76 -13.87
C GLY A 762 -29.53 -0.80 -14.82
N THR A 763 -28.52 -0.06 -14.37
CA THR A 763 -27.77 0.88 -15.22
C THR A 763 -26.71 0.15 -16.05
N MET A 764 -26.40 0.66 -17.25
CA MET A 764 -25.33 0.09 -18.08
C MET A 764 -23.95 0.16 -17.40
N ASP A 765 -23.76 1.09 -16.47
CA ASP A 765 -22.54 1.21 -15.65
C ASP A 765 -22.34 -0.02 -14.75
N THR A 766 -23.30 -0.32 -13.88
CA THR A 766 -23.24 -1.48 -12.98
C THR A 766 -23.32 -2.81 -13.74
N MET A 767 -24.01 -2.85 -14.88
CA MET A 767 -24.04 -4.06 -15.73
C MET A 767 -22.76 -4.25 -16.56
N GLY A 768 -21.87 -3.26 -16.63
CA GLY A 768 -20.68 -3.30 -17.47
C GLY A 768 -20.95 -3.37 -18.98
N THR A 769 -22.09 -2.85 -19.43
CA THR A 769 -22.54 -2.94 -20.84
C THR A 769 -22.43 -1.62 -21.60
N ALA A 770 -21.89 -0.57 -20.98
CA ALA A 770 -21.79 0.79 -21.54
C ALA A 770 -20.77 0.89 -22.71
N ILE A 771 -21.16 0.37 -23.89
CA ILE A 771 -20.39 0.36 -25.13
C ILE A 771 -21.11 1.20 -26.19
N GLN A 772 -20.37 1.97 -26.99
CA GLN A 772 -20.96 2.88 -27.98
C GLN A 772 -21.49 2.15 -29.21
N THR A 773 -20.74 1.16 -29.71
CA THR A 773 -21.10 0.37 -30.90
C THR A 773 -21.07 -1.11 -30.59
N VAL A 774 -22.23 -1.77 -30.71
CA VAL A 774 -22.34 -3.23 -30.59
C VAL A 774 -22.13 -3.84 -31.97
N LEU A 775 -21.23 -4.82 -32.06
CA LEU A 775 -21.03 -5.59 -33.29
C LEU A 775 -22.25 -6.46 -33.56
N THR A 776 -22.89 -6.26 -34.72
CA THR A 776 -24.00 -7.10 -35.16
C THR A 776 -23.54 -8.34 -35.93
N ASN A 777 -22.44 -8.23 -36.69
CA ASN A 777 -21.75 -9.33 -37.38
C ASN A 777 -20.31 -8.90 -37.74
N GLY A 778 -19.37 -9.85 -37.74
CA GLY A 778 -17.98 -9.63 -38.19
C GLY A 778 -16.98 -9.32 -37.07
N THR A 779 -15.81 -8.80 -37.45
CA THR A 779 -14.69 -8.49 -36.56
C THR A 779 -14.27 -7.03 -36.70
N PHE A 780 -13.76 -6.42 -35.63
CA PHE A 780 -13.11 -5.10 -35.67
C PHE A 780 -11.60 -5.23 -35.45
N GLY A 781 -10.85 -4.16 -35.76
CA GLY A 781 -9.41 -4.11 -35.51
C GLY A 781 -8.54 -4.15 -36.77
N PRO A 782 -7.21 -4.23 -36.59
CA PRO A 782 -6.28 -4.35 -37.71
C PRO A 782 -6.41 -5.72 -38.38
N THR A 783 -6.12 -5.78 -39.68
CA THR A 783 -6.18 -7.02 -40.47
C THR A 783 -4.91 -7.87 -40.39
N LYS A 784 -3.83 -7.33 -39.83
CA LYS A 784 -2.55 -7.99 -39.57
C LYS A 784 -1.98 -7.48 -38.25
N TRP A 785 -1.35 -8.35 -37.46
CA TRP A 785 -0.77 -8.03 -36.16
C TRP A 785 0.46 -8.89 -35.85
#